data_AF-A0A9E2I473-F1
#
_entry.id   AF-A0A9E2I473-F1
#
_cell.length_a   1.000
_cell.length_b   1.000
_cell.length_c   1.000
_cell.angle_alpha   90.00
_cell.angle_beta   90.00
_cell.angle_gamma   90.00
#
_symmetry.space_group_name_H-M   'P 1'
#
loop_
_entity.id
_entity.type
_entity.pdbx_description
1 polymer ?
#
loop_
_entity_poly.entity_id
_entity_poly.type
_entity_poly.pdbx_seq_one_letter_code
_entity_poly.pdbx_strand_id
1 'polypeptide(L)'
;LGREPGGVEGGPQTVNEAILDVIGPGGTLIQPTFNYDFLKGVPWDIRTTPSQMGVLTELLRTDPRARRMFHPIYSMAAIGKHVEELAAHRTNDCFGETTIFKKFRDWDAKILILGLIYSKSITFLHHCEQAAGVDYRFLKEFKGVAIDFDGKPQEVTYTMLVRDVERGVVLDFEPIGALLDSQVVNMKKIGLGDVRLMKCKDVFRVAVNAIKEQKGPGLTYVIETPDRAKDWIPEMKPIGSLKDVLAEIMPLHRTLASDETDAALDIIGSYLPENAHYQIETYEPLKPAWTWYVPERYVVHQAYLETEDGQRILDFKDDPLHLVSYSLPTDLVLTWDELVPHLYYNEKRPHTIPWKFKYYDRDWGFCLPKNLFDTLPHDKKYHAVIDVEFVTDPEQGFKVATALLHPLGGAHAAAGEMFIMAHVCHPNQANDDAAGVVTALEVARRLAANPLPAGSMSVRFWFGPETIGTIAYLSQHEDLILRLRGGIFVEMTGNDNTIALQHTRQHTHMLDRVGGYVLKKRGGEFREGTFADIIANDERVLNGPGVNVPCLSISRFPYPEYHTSDDNLEIIHEDKLQEAADVIEEIIRIYATNYLPKRKFRGPVFLSGHGLWVDWQENWKLNRAIEKMMMRFEGKQSVFEIVDELELDYWETREYIERFRSKDLITALPLPEIAEKA
;
A
#
# COMPACT_ATOMS: atom_id res chain seq x y z
N LEU A 1 -5.29 14.57 1.14
CA LEU A 1 -5.58 15.83 0.41
C LEU A 1 -6.51 15.58 -0.81
N GLY A 2 -7.40 14.57 -0.77
CA GLY A 2 -8.44 14.28 -1.79
C GLY A 2 -9.85 14.45 -1.19
N ARG A 3 -10.92 14.47 -2.01
CA ARG A 3 -12.31 14.82 -1.63
C ARG A 3 -13.04 13.78 -0.75
N GLU A 4 -12.39 13.30 0.29
CA GLU A 4 -12.92 12.45 1.36
C GLU A 4 -13.09 13.24 2.67
N PRO A 5 -13.67 12.66 3.74
CA PRO A 5 -13.59 13.24 5.09
C PRO A 5 -12.10 13.39 5.50
N GLY A 6 -11.57 14.61 5.48
CA GLY A 6 -10.14 14.90 5.65
C GLY A 6 -9.43 15.44 4.40
N GLY A 7 -10.17 15.62 3.31
CA GLY A 7 -9.75 16.35 2.12
C GLY A 7 -9.54 17.84 2.30
N VAL A 8 -8.79 18.45 1.39
CA VAL A 8 -8.75 19.91 1.26
C VAL A 8 -9.58 20.29 0.04
N GLU A 9 -10.62 21.07 0.26
CA GLU A 9 -11.45 21.63 -0.81
C GLU A 9 -10.58 22.45 -1.78
N GLY A 10 -10.75 22.26 -3.09
CA GLY A 10 -9.86 22.82 -4.11
C GLY A 10 -8.56 22.03 -4.35
N GLY A 11 -8.35 20.92 -3.64
CA GLY A 11 -7.23 20.01 -3.84
C GLY A 11 -5.93 20.48 -3.17
N PRO A 12 -4.79 19.83 -3.47
CA PRO A 12 -3.49 20.14 -2.84
C PRO A 12 -3.00 21.57 -3.07
N GLN A 13 -3.37 22.24 -4.18
CA GLN A 13 -3.01 23.63 -4.44
C GLN A 13 -3.49 24.58 -3.34
N THR A 14 -4.68 24.33 -2.77
CA THR A 14 -5.25 25.12 -1.68
C THR A 14 -4.32 25.19 -0.47
N VAL A 15 -3.49 24.17 -0.23
CA VAL A 15 -2.51 24.19 0.86
C VAL A 15 -1.43 25.23 0.60
N ASN A 16 -0.90 25.31 -0.62
CA ASN A 16 0.10 26.30 -0.98
C ASN A 16 -0.48 27.72 -0.93
N GLU A 17 -1.70 27.94 -1.46
CA GLU A 17 -2.38 29.25 -1.38
C GLU A 17 -2.66 29.66 0.06
N ALA A 18 -3.18 28.75 0.89
CA ALA A 18 -3.47 29.06 2.30
C ALA A 18 -2.21 29.48 3.06
N ILE A 19 -1.06 28.85 2.79
CA ILE A 19 0.22 29.27 3.39
C ILE A 19 0.63 30.66 2.89
N LEU A 20 0.53 30.91 1.58
CA LEU A 20 0.85 32.20 0.98
C LEU A 20 -0.02 33.34 1.54
N ASP A 21 -1.31 33.09 1.73
CA ASP A 21 -2.25 34.02 2.34
C ASP A 21 -1.86 34.36 3.79
N VAL A 22 -1.50 33.34 4.57
CA VAL A 22 -1.11 33.52 5.99
C VAL A 22 0.21 34.27 6.14
N ILE A 23 1.22 33.98 5.32
CA ILE A 23 2.51 34.68 5.39
C ILE A 23 2.47 36.07 4.75
N GLY A 24 1.49 36.31 3.88
CA GLY A 24 1.25 37.58 3.20
C GLY A 24 2.39 38.01 2.26
N PRO A 25 2.30 39.21 1.67
CA PRO A 25 3.28 39.69 0.68
C PRO A 25 4.69 39.92 1.26
N GLY A 26 4.82 40.01 2.58
CA GLY A 26 6.11 40.10 3.27
C GLY A 26 6.81 38.76 3.47
N GLY A 27 6.10 37.64 3.28
CA GLY A 27 6.60 36.29 3.47
C GLY A 27 7.23 35.68 2.22
N THR A 28 7.79 34.48 2.35
CA THR A 28 8.23 33.65 1.23
C THR A 28 7.95 32.19 1.56
N LEU A 29 7.20 31.51 0.69
CA LEU A 29 7.03 30.07 0.73
C LEU A 29 8.16 29.45 -0.08
N ILE A 30 8.91 28.53 0.53
CA ILE A 30 10.03 27.82 -0.10
C ILE A 30 9.78 26.33 0.10
N GLN A 31 9.85 25.55 -0.97
CA GLN A 31 9.68 24.09 -0.92
C GLN A 31 10.83 23.37 -1.66
N PRO A 32 11.24 22.18 -1.17
CA PRO A 32 12.27 21.40 -1.81
C PRO A 32 11.77 20.84 -3.14
N THR A 33 12.56 20.99 -4.21
CA THR A 33 12.24 20.43 -5.54
C THR A 33 13.29 19.42 -5.98
N PHE A 34 13.76 18.59 -5.05
CA PHE A 34 14.91 17.71 -5.25
C PHE A 34 14.63 16.67 -6.33
N ASN A 35 15.71 16.25 -6.99
CA ASN A 35 15.71 15.16 -7.94
C ASN A 35 17.07 14.45 -7.87
N TYR A 36 17.06 13.17 -7.53
CA TYR A 36 18.28 12.42 -7.27
C TYR A 36 18.78 11.62 -8.48
N ASP A 37 18.09 11.65 -9.61
CA ASP A 37 18.54 10.99 -10.84
C ASP A 37 19.85 11.61 -11.38
N PHE A 38 20.13 12.87 -11.03
CA PHE A 38 21.43 13.49 -11.29
C PHE A 38 22.60 12.67 -10.71
N LEU A 39 22.42 12.04 -9.55
CA LEU A 39 23.43 11.20 -8.92
C LEU A 39 23.70 9.90 -9.70
N LYS A 40 22.77 9.53 -10.60
CA LYS A 40 22.83 8.36 -11.50
C LYS A 40 23.33 8.75 -12.91
N GLY A 41 23.70 10.02 -13.13
CA GLY A 41 24.19 10.52 -14.41
C GLY A 41 23.10 11.03 -15.36
N VAL A 42 21.85 11.11 -14.93
CA VAL A 42 20.76 11.68 -15.74
C VAL A 42 20.91 13.21 -15.79
N PRO A 43 20.87 13.84 -16.98
CA PRO A 43 20.90 15.29 -17.08
C PRO A 43 19.74 15.97 -16.33
N TRP A 44 20.03 17.07 -15.64
CA TRP A 44 19.03 17.85 -14.91
C TRP A 44 18.72 19.16 -15.64
N ASP A 45 17.46 19.45 -15.93
CA ASP A 45 17.01 20.68 -16.56
C ASP A 45 16.16 21.49 -15.59
N ILE A 46 16.60 22.72 -15.29
CA ILE A 46 15.92 23.59 -14.33
C ILE A 46 14.44 23.85 -14.70
N ARG A 47 14.13 23.84 -16.00
CA ARG A 47 12.81 24.17 -16.57
C ARG A 47 11.85 23.00 -16.47
N THR A 48 12.33 21.79 -16.77
CA THR A 48 11.48 20.62 -17.02
C THR A 48 11.64 19.49 -16.01
N THR A 49 12.79 19.34 -15.33
CA THR A 49 12.98 18.22 -14.40
C THR A 49 12.01 18.33 -13.21
N PRO A 50 11.12 17.34 -13.01
CA PRO A 50 10.12 17.40 -11.96
C PRO A 50 10.74 17.25 -10.58
N SER A 51 9.98 17.65 -9.56
CA SER A 51 10.31 17.34 -8.18
C SER A 51 9.94 15.89 -7.82
N GLN A 52 10.82 15.21 -7.09
CA GLN A 52 10.55 13.93 -6.45
C GLN A 52 10.01 14.08 -5.02
N MET A 53 9.75 15.30 -4.53
CA MET A 53 9.41 15.60 -3.12
C MET A 53 7.89 15.65 -2.84
N GLY A 54 7.08 15.15 -3.79
CA GLY A 54 5.64 15.04 -3.66
C GLY A 54 4.85 16.21 -4.26
N VAL A 55 3.53 16.02 -4.35
CA VAL A 55 2.63 16.85 -5.17
C VAL A 55 2.66 18.35 -4.83
N LEU A 56 2.74 18.72 -3.55
CA LEU A 56 2.76 20.13 -3.14
C LEU A 56 3.96 20.89 -3.72
N THR A 57 5.12 20.24 -3.74
CA THR A 57 6.37 20.81 -4.22
C THR A 57 6.40 20.94 -5.74
N GLU A 58 5.79 20.00 -6.45
CA GLU A 58 5.66 20.04 -7.91
C GLU A 58 4.66 21.11 -8.37
N LEU A 59 3.56 21.27 -7.62
CA LEU A 59 2.63 22.37 -7.83
C LEU A 59 3.28 23.74 -7.62
N LEU A 60 4.09 23.90 -6.57
CA LEU A 60 4.84 25.15 -6.37
C LEU A 60 5.88 25.35 -7.49
N ARG A 61 6.57 24.30 -7.93
CA ARG A 61 7.58 24.37 -9.01
C ARG A 61 6.97 24.86 -10.33
N THR A 62 5.76 24.41 -10.64
CA THR A 62 5.04 24.72 -11.90
C THR A 62 4.21 26.00 -11.83
N ASP A 63 4.08 26.61 -10.65
CA ASP A 63 3.39 27.89 -10.48
C ASP A 63 4.11 29.03 -11.25
N PRO A 64 3.40 29.80 -12.10
CA PRO A 64 4.01 30.89 -12.86
C PRO A 64 4.68 31.99 -12.00
N ARG A 65 4.25 32.14 -10.74
CA ARG A 65 4.83 33.09 -9.77
C ARG A 65 6.15 32.59 -9.19
N ALA A 66 6.45 31.30 -9.31
CA ALA A 66 7.61 30.71 -8.67
C ALA A 66 8.92 30.97 -9.43
N ARG A 67 10.03 30.93 -8.69
CA ARG A 67 11.38 30.75 -9.25
C ARG A 67 12.05 29.57 -8.57
N ARG A 68 12.89 28.88 -9.35
CA ARG A 68 13.65 27.71 -8.89
C ARG A 68 15.13 28.04 -8.78
N MET A 69 15.75 27.58 -7.71
CA MET A 69 17.20 27.65 -7.50
C MET A 69 17.92 26.63 -8.39
N PHE A 70 18.99 27.05 -9.04
CA PHE A 70 19.84 26.16 -9.85
C PHE A 70 20.74 25.31 -8.96
N HIS A 71 20.30 24.07 -8.70
CA HIS A 71 21.06 23.06 -7.99
C HIS A 71 20.52 21.66 -8.36
N PRO A 72 21.23 20.86 -9.17
CA PRO A 72 20.71 19.60 -9.72
C PRO A 72 20.23 18.57 -8.69
N ILE A 73 20.87 18.54 -7.52
CA ILE A 73 20.50 17.62 -6.43
C ILE A 73 19.45 18.25 -5.49
N TYR A 74 19.80 19.36 -4.82
CA TYR A 74 18.99 20.03 -3.80
C TYR A 74 18.34 21.35 -4.26
N SER A 75 17.75 21.38 -5.47
CA SER A 75 17.00 22.56 -5.94
C SER A 75 15.78 22.87 -5.07
N MET A 76 15.38 24.13 -5.02
CA MET A 76 14.19 24.58 -4.29
C MET A 76 13.40 25.56 -5.14
N ALA A 77 12.08 25.55 -5.02
CA ALA A 77 11.19 26.53 -5.62
C ALA A 77 10.64 27.47 -4.54
N ALA A 78 10.40 28.73 -4.91
CA ALA A 78 9.89 29.72 -3.99
C ALA A 78 8.92 30.71 -4.64
N ILE A 79 7.99 31.22 -3.84
CA ILE A 79 7.09 32.35 -4.15
C ILE A 79 7.17 33.34 -2.97
N GLY A 80 7.38 34.63 -3.27
CA GLY A 80 7.32 35.71 -2.29
C GLY A 80 8.60 36.55 -2.23
N LYS A 81 8.77 37.30 -1.12
CA LYS A 81 9.78 38.36 -0.96
C LYS A 81 11.23 37.97 -1.30
N HIS A 82 11.67 36.77 -0.94
CA HIS A 82 13.07 36.32 -1.12
C HIS A 82 13.29 35.50 -2.40
N VAL A 83 12.31 35.44 -3.31
CA VAL A 83 12.35 34.57 -4.49
C VAL A 83 13.56 34.86 -5.41
N GLU A 84 13.89 36.13 -5.64
CA GLU A 84 15.03 36.52 -6.48
C GLU A 84 16.38 36.19 -5.81
N GLU A 85 16.48 36.37 -4.49
CA GLU A 85 17.69 36.01 -3.73
C GLU A 85 17.92 34.48 -3.75
N LEU A 86 16.85 33.69 -3.63
CA LEU A 86 16.92 32.23 -3.75
C LEU A 86 17.27 31.79 -5.18
N ALA A 87 16.65 32.38 -6.20
CA ALA A 87 16.90 32.04 -7.60
C ALA A 87 18.32 32.38 -8.05
N ALA A 88 18.90 33.46 -7.50
CA ALA A 88 20.28 33.87 -7.75
C ALA A 88 21.32 33.05 -6.96
N HIS A 89 20.89 32.26 -5.97
CA HIS A 89 21.82 31.50 -5.13
C HIS A 89 22.55 30.42 -5.94
N ARG A 90 23.87 30.33 -5.76
CA ARG A 90 24.74 29.34 -6.40
C ARG A 90 25.72 28.79 -5.37
N THR A 91 25.83 27.48 -5.31
CA THR A 91 26.76 26.72 -4.47
C THR A 91 27.00 25.38 -5.15
N ASN A 92 28.18 24.79 -4.92
CA ASN A 92 28.48 23.42 -5.34
C ASN A 92 28.40 22.44 -4.16
N ASP A 93 28.17 22.92 -2.94
CA ASP A 93 27.96 22.10 -1.74
C ASP A 93 26.45 21.90 -1.51
N CYS A 94 26.05 20.71 -1.08
CA CYS A 94 24.67 20.37 -0.74
C CYS A 94 24.22 20.86 0.65
N PHE A 95 25.09 20.84 1.68
CA PHE A 95 24.70 21.16 3.06
C PHE A 95 25.68 22.02 3.85
N GLY A 96 26.77 22.50 3.26
CA GLY A 96 27.76 23.33 3.94
C GLY A 96 27.30 24.75 4.28
N GLU A 97 28.25 25.56 4.75
CA GLU A 97 28.03 26.97 5.13
C GLU A 97 27.81 27.92 3.94
N THR A 98 28.08 27.48 2.72
CA THR A 98 27.84 28.28 1.49
C THR A 98 26.44 28.09 0.92
N THR A 99 25.61 27.24 1.53
CA THR A 99 24.36 26.75 0.93
C THR A 99 23.13 27.56 1.32
N ILE A 100 22.01 27.27 0.65
CA ILE A 100 20.71 27.88 0.97
C ILE A 100 20.27 27.56 2.41
N PHE A 101 20.70 26.43 2.98
CA PHE A 101 20.41 26.09 4.37
C PHE A 101 21.06 27.06 5.36
N LYS A 102 22.24 27.61 5.04
CA LYS A 102 22.81 28.74 5.81
C LYS A 102 21.94 29.98 5.68
N LYS A 103 21.44 30.33 4.48
CA LYS A 103 20.53 31.46 4.30
C LYS A 103 19.25 31.31 5.14
N PHE A 104 18.71 30.11 5.26
CA PHE A 104 17.58 29.84 6.15
C PHE A 104 17.88 30.16 7.61
N ARG A 105 19.11 29.96 8.07
CA ARG A 105 19.54 30.42 9.41
C ARG A 105 19.66 31.93 9.48
N ASP A 106 20.24 32.57 8.46
CA ASP A 106 20.41 34.03 8.43
C ASP A 106 19.07 34.75 8.50
N TRP A 107 18.09 34.25 7.75
CA TRP A 107 16.71 34.76 7.75
C TRP A 107 15.91 34.38 8.99
N ASP A 108 16.43 33.51 9.87
CA ASP A 108 15.65 32.85 10.93
C ASP A 108 14.35 32.24 10.39
N ALA A 109 14.45 31.57 9.24
CA ALA A 109 13.31 30.97 8.56
C ALA A 109 12.64 29.91 9.44
N LYS A 110 11.39 29.59 9.11
CA LYS A 110 10.64 28.53 9.79
C LYS A 110 10.60 27.28 8.92
N ILE A 111 10.78 26.12 9.54
CA ILE A 111 10.55 24.80 8.95
C ILE A 111 9.12 24.39 9.34
N LEU A 112 8.32 24.07 8.33
CA LEU A 112 6.95 23.57 8.47
C LEU A 112 6.91 22.13 7.95
N ILE A 113 6.62 21.17 8.83
CA ILE A 113 6.43 19.76 8.47
C ILE A 113 4.92 19.47 8.52
N LEU A 114 4.38 18.94 7.43
CA LEU A 114 2.96 18.64 7.26
C LEU A 114 2.75 17.11 7.23
N GLY A 115 2.32 16.53 8.34
CA GLY A 115 1.90 15.12 8.42
C GLY A 115 3.01 14.07 8.28
N LEU A 116 4.27 14.49 8.17
CA LEU A 116 5.41 13.58 7.99
C LEU A 116 6.24 13.42 9.26
N ILE A 117 6.91 12.27 9.38
CA ILE A 117 7.95 12.01 10.38
C ILE A 117 9.24 12.75 10.03
N TYR A 118 10.14 12.93 11.01
CA TYR A 118 11.37 13.70 10.80
C TYR A 118 12.27 13.08 9.73
N SER A 119 12.44 11.76 9.78
CA SER A 119 13.33 11.00 8.86
C SER A 119 12.94 11.13 7.38
N LYS A 120 11.72 11.56 7.09
CA LYS A 120 11.20 11.75 5.72
C LYS A 120 10.97 13.23 5.35
N SER A 121 11.28 14.19 6.23
CA SER A 121 10.86 15.60 6.01
C SER A 121 11.87 16.69 6.36
N ILE A 122 12.90 16.42 7.18
CA ILE A 122 13.78 17.49 7.69
C ILE A 122 15.20 17.51 7.07
N THR A 123 15.30 17.82 5.78
CA THR A 123 16.62 17.94 5.10
C THR A 123 17.59 18.91 5.79
N PHE A 124 17.07 19.90 6.53
CA PHE A 124 17.87 20.83 7.32
C PHE A 124 18.77 20.16 8.37
N LEU A 125 18.44 18.96 8.87
CA LEU A 125 19.32 18.25 9.79
C LEU A 125 20.65 17.83 9.16
N HIS A 126 20.71 17.62 7.84
CA HIS A 126 21.99 17.35 7.17
C HIS A 126 22.93 18.56 7.19
N HIS A 127 22.39 19.77 7.18
CA HIS A 127 23.17 20.99 7.42
C HIS A 127 23.73 21.02 8.86
N CYS A 128 22.94 20.59 9.84
CA CYS A 128 23.40 20.45 11.23
C CYS A 128 24.50 19.37 11.35
N GLU A 129 24.34 18.22 10.71
CA GLU A 129 25.34 17.14 10.70
C GLU A 129 26.67 17.60 10.08
N GLN A 130 26.63 18.29 8.93
CA GLN A 130 27.84 18.81 8.29
C GLN A 130 28.52 19.88 9.17
N ALA A 131 27.75 20.76 9.80
CA ALA A 131 28.28 21.76 10.73
C ALA A 131 28.83 21.14 12.03
N ALA A 132 28.29 19.99 12.46
CA ALA A 132 28.77 19.27 13.63
C ALA A 132 30.03 18.44 13.35
N GLY A 133 30.31 18.12 12.07
CA GLY A 133 31.48 17.33 11.68
C GLY A 133 31.34 15.86 12.07
N VAL A 134 30.19 15.26 11.77
CA VAL A 134 29.91 13.85 12.09
C VAL A 134 30.85 12.87 11.38
N ASP A 135 31.12 11.72 11.99
CA ASP A 135 32.09 10.72 11.53
C ASP A 135 31.48 9.52 10.79
N TYR A 136 30.15 9.42 10.73
CA TYR A 136 29.40 8.38 10.00
C TYR A 136 28.97 8.82 8.59
N ARG A 137 29.41 10.00 8.17
CA ARG A 137 29.20 10.55 6.82
C ARG A 137 30.51 11.12 6.28
N PHE A 138 30.65 11.20 4.96
CA PHE A 138 31.83 11.75 4.29
C PHE A 138 31.43 12.55 3.04
N LEU A 139 32.28 13.47 2.61
CA LEU A 139 32.04 14.28 1.41
C LEU A 139 32.35 13.46 0.16
N LYS A 140 31.39 13.40 -0.77
CA LYS A 140 31.53 12.74 -2.07
C LYS A 140 31.13 13.72 -3.18
N GLU A 141 31.91 13.70 -4.27
CA GLU A 141 31.63 14.49 -5.47
C GLU A 141 30.76 13.71 -6.46
N PHE A 142 29.81 14.42 -7.07
CA PHE A 142 28.94 13.93 -8.14
C PHE A 142 29.07 14.86 -9.35
N LYS A 143 29.28 14.27 -10.52
CA LYS A 143 29.46 14.98 -11.79
C LYS A 143 28.33 14.64 -12.74
N GLY A 144 27.85 15.62 -13.48
CA GLY A 144 26.79 15.43 -14.46
C GLY A 144 26.50 16.69 -15.25
N VAL A 145 25.50 16.60 -16.13
CA VAL A 145 25.06 17.71 -16.97
C VAL A 145 23.86 18.41 -16.34
N ALA A 146 23.94 19.73 -16.21
CA ALA A 146 22.84 20.58 -15.78
C ALA A 146 22.51 21.63 -16.85
N ILE A 147 21.24 21.83 -17.15
CA ILE A 147 20.75 22.73 -18.20
C ILE A 147 20.11 23.95 -17.54
N ASP A 148 20.58 25.14 -17.91
CA ASP A 148 20.10 26.42 -17.37
C ASP A 148 18.80 26.92 -18.03
N PHE A 149 18.32 28.08 -17.60
CA PHE A 149 17.07 28.67 -18.10
C PHE A 149 17.13 29.03 -19.59
N ASP A 150 18.32 29.30 -20.13
CA ASP A 150 18.53 29.57 -21.55
C ASP A 150 18.60 28.27 -22.38
N GLY A 151 18.49 27.12 -21.72
CA GLY A 151 18.60 25.81 -22.35
C GLY A 151 20.03 25.39 -22.65
N LYS A 152 21.03 26.03 -22.03
CA LYS A 152 22.43 25.72 -22.25
C LYS A 152 22.89 24.62 -21.28
N PRO A 153 23.36 23.47 -21.78
CA PRO A 153 23.94 22.43 -20.94
C PRO A 153 25.31 22.86 -20.40
N GLN A 154 25.59 22.49 -19.15
CA GLN A 154 26.84 22.75 -18.44
C GLN A 154 27.26 21.50 -17.67
N GLU A 155 28.54 21.11 -17.77
CA GLU A 155 29.10 20.11 -16.86
C GLU A 155 29.32 20.75 -15.49
N VAL A 156 28.77 20.11 -14.46
CA VAL A 156 28.81 20.62 -13.09
C VAL A 156 29.25 19.52 -12.14
N THR A 157 29.92 19.92 -11.06
CA THR A 157 30.36 19.03 -9.98
C THR A 157 29.78 19.54 -8.67
N TYR A 158 29.10 18.66 -7.93
CA TYR A 158 28.50 18.96 -6.64
C TYR A 158 29.03 18.03 -5.56
N THR A 159 29.29 18.57 -4.37
CA THR A 159 29.76 17.83 -3.20
C THR A 159 28.62 17.61 -2.23
N MET A 160 28.41 16.37 -1.81
CA MET A 160 27.37 15.96 -0.88
C MET A 160 27.96 15.21 0.31
N LEU A 161 27.49 15.51 1.53
CA LEU A 161 27.80 14.74 2.73
C LEU A 161 26.95 13.45 2.73
N VAL A 162 27.53 12.35 2.24
CA VAL A 162 26.87 11.05 2.08
C VAL A 162 27.10 10.15 3.29
N ARG A 163 26.13 9.27 3.58
CA ARG A 163 26.26 8.26 4.64
C ARG A 163 27.25 7.15 4.25
N ASP A 164 27.95 6.58 5.22
CA ASP A 164 28.83 5.44 5.02
C ASP A 164 28.04 4.11 5.03
N VAL A 165 27.57 3.71 3.85
CA VAL A 165 26.73 2.52 3.68
C VAL A 165 27.49 1.21 3.94
N GLU A 166 28.81 1.18 3.74
CA GLU A 166 29.61 -0.03 4.03
C GLU A 166 29.72 -0.29 5.53
N ARG A 167 29.59 0.77 6.36
CA ARG A 167 29.47 0.65 7.81
C ARG A 167 28.04 0.34 8.28
N GLY A 168 27.09 0.13 7.37
CA GLY A 168 25.69 -0.14 7.74
C GLY A 168 24.93 1.09 8.23
N VAL A 169 25.39 2.31 7.91
CA VAL A 169 24.77 3.54 8.42
C VAL A 169 23.41 3.79 7.76
N VAL A 170 22.33 3.72 8.56
CA VAL A 170 20.96 4.09 8.17
C VAL A 170 20.53 5.32 8.94
N LEU A 171 19.91 6.29 8.28
CA LEU A 171 19.48 7.55 8.91
C LEU A 171 18.23 7.30 9.75
N ASP A 172 18.21 7.87 10.95
CA ASP A 172 17.05 7.88 11.84
C ASP A 172 17.01 9.23 12.56
N PHE A 173 16.05 10.08 12.18
CA PHE A 173 15.87 11.39 12.77
C PHE A 173 14.73 11.44 13.78
N GLU A 174 14.08 10.32 14.10
CA GLU A 174 13.03 10.34 15.12
C GLU A 174 13.57 10.67 16.53
N PRO A 175 14.74 10.15 16.98
CA PRO A 175 15.27 10.49 18.30
C PRO A 175 15.60 11.98 18.47
N ILE A 176 16.33 12.57 17.51
CA ILE A 176 16.60 14.01 17.51
C ILE A 176 15.30 14.81 17.27
N GLY A 177 14.36 14.26 16.51
CA GLY A 177 13.02 14.82 16.32
C GLY A 177 12.24 14.94 17.63
N ALA A 178 12.25 13.91 18.48
CA ALA A 178 11.64 13.95 19.81
C ALA A 178 12.30 15.01 20.72
N LEU A 179 13.62 15.17 20.59
CA LEU A 179 14.34 16.24 21.29
C LEU A 179 13.88 17.62 20.83
N LEU A 180 13.75 17.83 19.51
CA LEU A 180 13.23 19.07 18.94
C LEU A 180 11.79 19.33 19.39
N ASP A 181 10.93 18.30 19.35
CA ASP A 181 9.53 18.36 19.79
C ASP A 181 9.42 18.84 21.25
N SER A 182 10.34 18.41 22.11
CA SER A 182 10.36 18.82 23.52
C SER A 182 10.88 20.24 23.79
N GLN A 183 11.62 20.84 22.86
CA GLN A 183 12.35 22.10 23.13
C GLN A 183 11.94 23.28 22.26
N VAL A 184 11.71 23.08 20.96
CA VAL A 184 11.68 24.17 19.97
C VAL A 184 10.52 24.10 18.98
N VAL A 185 9.74 23.03 19.00
CA VAL A 185 8.66 22.81 18.03
C VAL A 185 7.32 23.25 18.62
N ASN A 186 6.54 23.95 17.80
CA ASN A 186 5.12 24.13 18.05
C ASN A 186 4.34 23.12 17.21
N MET A 187 3.69 22.17 17.89
CA MET A 187 2.84 21.18 17.24
C MET A 187 1.37 21.60 17.29
N LYS A 188 0.69 21.47 16.15
CA LYS A 188 -0.75 21.66 16.00
C LYS A 188 -1.31 20.59 15.06
N LYS A 189 -2.62 20.37 15.14
CA LYS A 189 -3.34 19.56 14.17
C LYS A 189 -4.02 20.50 13.17
N ILE A 190 -3.81 20.28 11.87
CA ILE A 190 -4.49 21.00 10.78
C ILE A 190 -5.17 19.94 9.90
N GLY A 191 -6.49 19.97 9.82
CA GLY A 191 -7.26 18.85 9.27
C GLY A 191 -7.03 17.58 10.10
N LEU A 192 -6.70 16.48 9.45
CA LEU A 192 -6.35 15.21 10.12
C LEU A 192 -4.85 15.06 10.43
N GLY A 193 -4.00 15.93 9.87
CA GLY A 193 -2.54 15.80 9.96
C GLY A 193 -1.92 16.59 11.11
N ASP A 194 -0.88 16.02 11.73
CA ASP A 194 -0.02 16.74 12.66
C ASP A 194 0.93 17.67 11.90
N VAL A 195 1.03 18.90 12.39
CA VAL A 195 1.82 19.97 11.79
C VAL A 195 2.83 20.45 12.81
N ARG A 196 4.11 20.44 12.42
CA ARG A 196 5.22 20.92 13.25
C ARG A 196 5.78 22.19 12.66
N LEU A 197 5.90 23.24 13.47
CA LEU A 197 6.49 24.51 13.09
C LEU A 197 7.64 24.84 14.03
N MET A 198 8.82 25.11 13.47
CA MET A 198 10.05 25.38 14.23
C MET A 198 10.94 26.39 13.50
N LYS A 199 11.80 27.10 14.22
CA LYS A 199 12.74 28.06 13.63
C LYS A 199 14.08 27.41 13.32
N CYS A 200 14.68 27.76 12.17
CA CYS A 200 15.97 27.22 11.75
C CYS A 200 17.10 27.50 12.74
N LYS A 201 17.15 28.69 13.37
CA LYS A 201 18.19 28.98 14.39
C LYS A 201 18.06 28.10 15.62
N ASP A 202 16.83 27.85 16.06
CA ASP A 202 16.55 27.00 17.23
C ASP A 202 16.84 25.53 16.94
N VAL A 203 16.41 25.03 15.79
CA VAL A 203 16.74 23.67 15.34
C VAL A 203 18.25 23.50 15.22
N PHE A 204 18.95 24.44 14.59
CA PHE A 204 20.40 24.35 14.46
C PHE A 204 21.11 24.33 15.81
N ARG A 205 20.72 25.22 16.74
CA ARG A 205 21.28 25.27 18.08
C ARG A 205 21.09 23.95 18.82
N VAL A 206 19.86 23.44 18.87
CA VAL A 206 19.55 22.20 19.61
C VAL A 206 20.21 21.00 18.94
N ALA A 207 20.06 20.84 17.62
CA ALA A 207 20.58 19.69 16.89
C ALA A 207 22.10 19.62 16.92
N VAL A 208 22.81 20.72 16.63
CA VAL A 208 24.28 20.72 16.61
C VAL A 208 24.86 20.48 18.01
N ASN A 209 24.24 21.02 19.06
CA ASN A 209 24.66 20.74 20.43
C ASN A 209 24.45 19.27 20.79
N ALA A 210 23.26 18.72 20.51
CA ALA A 210 22.94 17.32 20.78
C ALA A 210 23.87 16.34 20.04
N ILE A 211 24.14 16.59 18.75
CA ILE A 211 25.05 15.77 17.94
C ILE A 211 26.49 15.81 18.48
N LYS A 212 26.94 16.97 19.00
CA LYS A 212 28.27 17.10 19.59
C LYS A 212 28.40 16.42 20.96
N GLU A 213 27.32 16.44 21.75
CA GLU A 213 27.26 15.84 23.08
C GLU A 213 27.08 14.32 23.02
N GLN A 214 26.21 13.83 22.14
CA GLN A 214 25.93 12.41 21.95
C GLN A 214 26.54 11.91 20.63
N LYS A 215 27.77 11.40 20.73
CA LYS A 215 28.45 10.73 19.63
C LYS A 215 28.00 9.28 19.49
N GLY A 216 28.02 8.75 18.27
CA GLY A 216 27.63 7.37 17.98
C GLY A 216 26.16 7.23 17.54
N PRO A 217 25.71 5.99 17.27
CA PRO A 217 24.34 5.73 16.79
C PRO A 217 23.29 6.03 17.87
N GLY A 218 22.04 6.22 17.44
CA GLY A 218 20.85 6.39 18.29
C GLY A 218 20.34 7.82 18.40
N LEU A 219 20.95 8.81 17.75
CA LEU A 219 20.45 10.19 17.71
C LEU A 219 20.00 10.62 16.30
N THR A 220 20.86 10.41 15.31
CA THR A 220 20.66 10.81 13.90
C THR A 220 20.82 9.65 12.92
N TYR A 221 21.27 8.49 13.40
CA TYR A 221 21.50 7.30 12.60
C TYR A 221 21.52 6.04 13.49
N VAL A 222 21.33 4.89 12.88
CA VAL A 222 21.52 3.56 13.46
C VAL A 222 22.50 2.75 12.60
N ILE A 223 23.01 1.65 13.14
CA ILE A 223 23.84 0.70 12.41
C ILE A 223 23.01 -0.55 12.09
N GLU A 224 22.96 -0.89 10.81
CA GLU A 224 22.23 -2.00 10.22
C GLU A 224 23.19 -2.82 9.32
N THR A 225 22.67 -3.76 8.54
CA THR A 225 23.48 -4.47 7.54
C THR A 225 23.89 -3.53 6.39
N PRO A 226 25.07 -3.75 5.76
CA PRO A 226 25.48 -2.97 4.59
C PRO A 226 24.46 -3.02 3.44
N ASP A 227 23.79 -4.15 3.23
CA ASP A 227 22.75 -4.28 2.19
C ASP A 227 21.57 -3.36 2.48
N ARG A 228 21.06 -3.37 3.72
CA ARG A 228 20.00 -2.43 4.16
C ARG A 228 20.44 -0.96 4.11
N ALA A 229 21.73 -0.67 4.31
CA ALA A 229 22.26 0.67 4.17
C ALA A 229 22.47 1.09 2.69
N LYS A 230 22.73 0.11 1.81
CA LYS A 230 22.83 0.27 0.35
C LYS A 230 21.48 0.39 -0.32
N ASP A 231 20.42 -0.11 0.33
CA ASP A 231 19.03 0.23 0.04
C ASP A 231 18.83 1.73 0.30
N TRP A 232 19.30 2.48 -0.69
CA TRP A 232 18.80 3.80 -1.02
C TRP A 232 17.31 3.61 -1.16
N ILE A 233 16.53 4.28 -0.30
CA ILE A 233 15.06 4.40 -0.34
C ILE A 233 14.59 3.97 -1.73
N PRO A 234 14.04 2.76 -1.92
CA PRO A 234 13.38 2.45 -3.17
C PRO A 234 12.42 3.60 -3.37
N GLU A 235 12.55 4.32 -4.48
CA GLU A 235 11.58 5.35 -4.82
C GLU A 235 10.24 4.63 -4.82
N MET A 236 9.47 4.80 -3.74
CA MET A 236 8.11 4.32 -3.65
C MET A 236 7.44 4.94 -4.87
N LYS A 237 7.10 4.11 -5.86
CA LYS A 237 6.53 4.61 -7.10
C LYS A 237 5.29 5.43 -6.72
N PRO A 238 5.16 6.67 -7.23
CA PRO A 238 3.95 7.44 -6.99
C PRO A 238 2.78 6.71 -7.67
N ILE A 239 1.66 6.57 -6.96
CA ILE A 239 0.41 6.11 -7.57
C ILE A 239 -0.29 7.32 -8.17
N GLY A 240 -0.41 7.37 -9.49
CA GLY A 240 -1.29 8.32 -10.18
C GLY A 240 -2.76 7.94 -9.96
N SER A 241 -3.08 6.69 -10.29
CA SER A 241 -4.36 6.02 -10.01
C SER A 241 -4.10 4.52 -9.76
N LEU A 242 -5.02 3.81 -9.08
CA LEU A 242 -4.91 2.36 -8.91
C LEU A 242 -5.04 1.62 -10.24
N LYS A 243 -5.82 2.17 -11.17
CA LYS A 243 -5.93 1.67 -12.54
C LYS A 243 -4.60 1.68 -13.30
N ASP A 244 -3.72 2.66 -13.04
CA ASP A 244 -2.39 2.70 -13.65
C ASP A 244 -1.49 1.57 -13.13
N VAL A 245 -1.54 1.27 -11.83
CA VAL A 245 -0.81 0.14 -11.24
C VAL A 245 -1.33 -1.18 -11.83
N LEU A 246 -2.65 -1.28 -11.99
CA LEU A 246 -3.29 -2.44 -12.60
C LEU A 246 -2.83 -2.63 -14.05
N ALA A 247 -2.64 -1.55 -14.80
CA ALA A 247 -2.12 -1.58 -16.17
C ALA A 247 -0.65 -2.04 -16.28
N GLU A 248 0.14 -1.97 -15.21
CA GLU A 248 1.48 -2.58 -15.15
C GLU A 248 1.40 -4.10 -14.89
N ILE A 249 0.41 -4.56 -14.14
CA ILE A 249 0.27 -5.96 -13.72
C ILE A 249 -0.51 -6.79 -14.74
N MET A 250 -1.59 -6.24 -15.32
CA MET A 250 -2.50 -6.98 -16.22
C MET A 250 -1.77 -7.64 -17.40
N PRO A 251 -0.88 -6.96 -18.15
CA PRO A 251 -0.26 -7.54 -19.34
C PRO A 251 0.64 -8.74 -19.06
N LEU A 252 0.97 -8.99 -17.79
CA LEU A 252 1.81 -10.10 -17.37
C LEU A 252 1.07 -11.44 -17.50
N HIS A 253 1.70 -12.42 -18.15
CA HIS A 253 1.35 -13.83 -18.21
C HIS A 253 1.61 -14.52 -16.87
N ARG A 254 0.83 -14.11 -15.88
CA ARG A 254 0.87 -14.68 -14.54
C ARG A 254 0.22 -16.06 -14.53
N THR A 255 0.77 -16.95 -13.72
CA THR A 255 0.21 -18.27 -13.39
C THR A 255 0.61 -18.65 -11.97
N LEU A 256 0.52 -19.93 -11.56
CA LEU A 256 0.92 -20.33 -10.21
C LEU A 256 2.41 -20.04 -9.93
N ALA A 257 3.32 -20.40 -10.84
CA ALA A 257 4.73 -20.03 -10.71
C ALA A 257 5.32 -19.74 -12.10
N SER A 258 5.74 -18.50 -12.32
CA SER A 258 6.36 -18.05 -13.58
C SER A 258 7.19 -16.78 -13.35
N ASP A 259 8.03 -16.43 -14.32
CA ASP A 259 8.81 -15.20 -14.30
C ASP A 259 7.92 -13.96 -14.20
N GLU A 260 6.74 -14.00 -14.81
CA GLU A 260 5.82 -12.87 -14.84
C GLU A 260 4.95 -12.79 -13.58
N THR A 261 4.71 -13.91 -12.89
CA THR A 261 4.18 -13.89 -11.51
C THR A 261 5.19 -13.23 -10.56
N ASP A 262 6.48 -13.55 -10.67
CA ASP A 262 7.53 -12.94 -9.86
C ASP A 262 7.65 -11.43 -10.14
N ALA A 263 7.61 -11.04 -11.42
CA ALA A 263 7.60 -9.63 -11.81
C ALA A 263 6.41 -8.85 -11.23
N ALA A 264 5.22 -9.48 -11.15
CA ALA A 264 4.06 -8.88 -10.51
C ALA A 264 4.30 -8.64 -9.01
N LEU A 265 4.92 -9.58 -8.30
CA LEU A 265 5.32 -9.40 -6.89
C LEU A 265 6.36 -8.26 -6.75
N ASP A 266 7.31 -8.14 -7.66
CA ASP A 266 8.27 -7.02 -7.66
C ASP A 266 7.58 -5.67 -7.88
N ILE A 267 6.61 -5.60 -8.80
CA ILE A 267 5.78 -4.41 -9.03
C ILE A 267 5.04 -4.02 -7.74
N ILE A 268 4.36 -4.96 -7.09
CA ILE A 268 3.64 -4.73 -5.82
C ILE A 268 4.59 -4.16 -4.77
N GLY A 269 5.77 -4.78 -4.60
CA GLY A 269 6.79 -4.32 -3.65
C GLY A 269 7.27 -2.89 -3.92
N SER A 270 7.41 -2.51 -5.19
CA SER A 270 7.84 -1.16 -5.59
C SER A 270 6.86 -0.04 -5.20
N TYR A 271 5.61 -0.40 -4.93
CA TYR A 271 4.56 0.52 -4.47
C TYR A 271 4.37 0.53 -2.96
N LEU A 272 5.07 -0.31 -2.19
CA LEU A 272 4.96 -0.33 -0.73
C LEU A 272 6.07 0.48 -0.07
N PRO A 273 5.76 1.25 0.99
CA PRO A 273 6.79 1.95 1.74
C PRO A 273 7.62 0.98 2.57
N GLU A 274 8.85 1.38 2.91
CA GLU A 274 9.82 0.55 3.67
C GLU A 274 9.26 0.04 5.02
N ASN A 275 8.42 0.83 5.70
CA ASN A 275 7.78 0.43 6.95
C ASN A 275 6.64 -0.59 6.78
N ALA A 276 6.37 -1.03 5.56
CA ALA A 276 5.49 -2.16 5.27
C ALA A 276 6.20 -3.51 5.37
N HIS A 277 7.52 -3.53 5.63
CA HIS A 277 8.28 -4.77 5.83
C HIS A 277 8.01 -5.82 4.73
N TYR A 278 7.96 -5.36 3.46
CA TYR A 278 7.65 -6.21 2.31
C TYR A 278 8.73 -7.27 2.10
N GLN A 279 8.32 -8.52 1.92
CA GLN A 279 9.21 -9.67 1.75
C GLN A 279 8.60 -10.67 0.78
N ILE A 280 9.45 -11.33 0.00
CA ILE A 280 9.08 -12.43 -0.88
C ILE A 280 9.68 -13.71 -0.31
N GLU A 281 8.85 -14.72 -0.12
CA GLU A 281 9.24 -16.07 0.28
C GLU A 281 9.20 -17.00 -0.94
N THR A 282 10.18 -17.90 -1.02
CA THR A 282 10.28 -18.89 -2.12
C THR A 282 10.12 -20.29 -1.54
N TYR A 283 9.28 -21.10 -2.18
CA TYR A 283 8.95 -22.46 -1.80
C TYR A 283 9.47 -23.45 -2.84
N GLU A 284 10.18 -24.46 -2.37
CA GLU A 284 10.75 -25.50 -3.22
C GLU A 284 9.62 -26.29 -3.94
N PRO A 285 9.69 -26.43 -5.28
CA PRO A 285 8.73 -27.21 -6.04
C PRO A 285 8.58 -28.66 -5.54
N LEU A 286 7.40 -29.23 -5.73
CA LEU A 286 7.03 -30.61 -5.39
C LEU A 286 7.08 -30.95 -3.89
N LYS A 287 7.32 -29.96 -3.01
CA LYS A 287 7.21 -30.18 -1.57
C LYS A 287 5.76 -30.30 -1.13
N PRO A 288 5.46 -31.19 -0.17
CA PRO A 288 4.14 -31.22 0.46
C PRO A 288 3.81 -29.90 1.15
N ALA A 289 2.57 -29.44 0.96
CA ALA A 289 1.93 -28.34 1.67
C ALA A 289 0.57 -28.84 2.16
N TRP A 290 0.53 -29.35 3.40
CA TRP A 290 -0.56 -30.20 3.91
C TRP A 290 -0.90 -31.35 2.94
N THR A 291 -2.09 -31.35 2.33
CA THR A 291 -2.53 -32.37 1.37
C THR A 291 -2.19 -32.04 -0.08
N TRP A 292 -1.61 -30.87 -0.33
CA TRP A 292 -1.20 -30.39 -1.65
C TRP A 292 0.31 -30.55 -1.83
N TYR A 293 0.79 -30.22 -3.02
CA TYR A 293 2.22 -29.99 -3.26
C TYR A 293 2.41 -28.65 -3.98
N VAL A 294 3.54 -28.01 -3.66
CA VAL A 294 4.00 -26.79 -4.33
C VAL A 294 4.22 -27.10 -5.82
N PRO A 295 3.62 -26.35 -6.76
CA PRO A 295 3.70 -26.66 -8.17
C PRO A 295 5.11 -26.38 -8.71
N GLU A 296 5.46 -27.04 -9.81
CA GLU A 296 6.63 -26.68 -10.61
C GLU A 296 6.47 -25.28 -11.20
N ARG A 297 7.60 -24.59 -11.44
CA ARG A 297 7.60 -23.36 -12.22
C ARG A 297 7.28 -23.68 -13.68
N TYR A 298 6.37 -22.93 -14.27
CA TYR A 298 5.94 -23.09 -15.65
C TYR A 298 6.56 -22.00 -16.53
N VAL A 299 7.37 -22.43 -17.50
CA VAL A 299 8.03 -21.54 -18.47
C VAL A 299 7.42 -21.82 -19.84
N VAL A 300 7.01 -20.76 -20.54
CA VAL A 300 6.45 -20.85 -21.90
C VAL A 300 7.39 -20.16 -22.87
N HIS A 301 7.96 -20.91 -23.80
CA HIS A 301 8.85 -20.37 -24.84
C HIS A 301 8.06 -19.93 -26.07
N GLN A 302 7.11 -20.76 -26.49
CA GLN A 302 6.18 -20.48 -27.59
C GLN A 302 4.97 -21.41 -27.49
N ALA A 303 3.80 -20.94 -27.88
CA ALA A 303 2.67 -21.81 -28.10
C ALA A 303 1.78 -21.24 -29.21
N TYR A 304 1.45 -22.04 -30.21
CA TYR A 304 0.65 -21.61 -31.35
C TYR A 304 -0.10 -22.76 -32.01
N LEU A 305 -1.11 -22.40 -32.78
CA LEU A 305 -1.81 -23.30 -33.68
C LEU A 305 -1.75 -22.74 -35.10
N GLU A 306 -1.40 -23.58 -36.06
CA GLU A 306 -1.45 -23.26 -37.49
C GLU A 306 -2.06 -24.38 -38.31
N THR A 307 -2.50 -24.08 -39.51
CA THR A 307 -2.88 -25.07 -40.50
C THR A 307 -1.65 -25.63 -41.24
N GLU A 308 -1.79 -26.77 -41.91
CA GLU A 308 -0.72 -27.42 -42.67
C GLU A 308 -0.11 -26.56 -43.81
N ASP A 309 -0.82 -25.55 -44.29
CA ASP A 309 -0.33 -24.56 -45.25
C ASP A 309 0.40 -23.36 -44.60
N GLY A 310 0.63 -23.41 -43.29
CA GLY A 310 1.42 -22.43 -42.53
C GLY A 310 0.65 -21.18 -42.11
N GLN A 311 -0.69 -21.20 -42.17
CA GLN A 311 -1.50 -20.09 -41.69
C GLN A 311 -1.61 -20.16 -40.16
N ARG A 312 -1.01 -19.18 -39.46
CA ARG A 312 -1.17 -18.99 -38.00
C ARG A 312 -2.63 -18.68 -37.68
N ILE A 313 -3.24 -19.50 -36.83
CA ILE A 313 -4.63 -19.37 -36.36
C ILE A 313 -4.68 -18.57 -35.05
N LEU A 314 -3.81 -18.91 -34.10
CA LEU A 314 -3.64 -18.24 -32.83
C LEU A 314 -2.20 -18.39 -32.37
N ASP A 315 -1.73 -17.42 -31.60
CA ASP A 315 -0.38 -17.39 -31.03
C ASP A 315 -0.47 -16.88 -29.59
N PHE A 316 0.17 -17.60 -28.67
CA PHE A 316 0.29 -17.21 -27.27
C PHE A 316 0.92 -15.82 -27.10
N LYS A 317 1.77 -15.41 -28.06
CA LYS A 317 2.36 -14.07 -28.08
C LYS A 317 1.31 -12.95 -28.24
N ASP A 318 0.18 -13.24 -28.88
CA ASP A 318 -0.87 -12.24 -29.12
C ASP A 318 -1.74 -12.05 -27.87
N ASP A 319 -2.08 -13.15 -27.19
CA ASP A 319 -2.80 -13.14 -25.91
C ASP A 319 -2.48 -14.42 -25.13
N PRO A 320 -2.00 -14.34 -23.87
CA PRO A 320 -1.66 -15.53 -23.10
C PRO A 320 -2.87 -16.42 -22.81
N LEU A 321 -4.09 -15.88 -22.88
CA LEU A 321 -5.32 -16.66 -22.72
C LEU A 321 -5.48 -17.73 -23.80
N HIS A 322 -4.79 -17.60 -24.94
CA HIS A 322 -4.81 -18.62 -25.99
C HIS A 322 -4.28 -19.98 -25.52
N LEU A 323 -3.43 -20.03 -24.49
CA LEU A 323 -2.90 -21.29 -23.95
C LEU A 323 -3.70 -21.70 -22.72
N VAL A 324 -4.13 -22.97 -22.65
CA VAL A 324 -4.63 -23.53 -21.39
C VAL A 324 -3.48 -23.53 -20.38
N SER A 325 -3.59 -22.75 -19.31
CA SER A 325 -2.50 -22.57 -18.34
C SER A 325 -2.06 -23.92 -17.75
N TYR A 326 -0.75 -24.13 -17.64
CA TYR A 326 -0.09 -25.39 -17.25
C TYR A 326 -0.22 -26.55 -18.27
N SER A 327 -0.48 -26.24 -19.55
CA SER A 327 -0.46 -27.22 -20.64
C SER A 327 0.86 -28.00 -20.73
N LEU A 328 0.78 -29.27 -21.10
CA LEU A 328 1.95 -30.11 -21.39
C LEU A 328 2.63 -29.74 -22.72
N PRO A 329 3.95 -29.99 -22.86
CA PRO A 329 4.66 -29.80 -24.13
C PRO A 329 4.02 -30.61 -25.25
N THR A 330 3.78 -29.97 -26.39
CA THR A 330 3.08 -30.56 -27.53
C THR A 330 3.72 -30.09 -28.83
N ASP A 331 3.98 -31.02 -29.74
CA ASP A 331 4.41 -30.74 -31.11
C ASP A 331 3.78 -31.83 -31.99
N LEU A 332 2.55 -31.56 -32.45
CA LEU A 332 1.70 -32.56 -33.11
C LEU A 332 1.03 -31.97 -34.35
N VAL A 333 0.95 -32.78 -35.40
CA VAL A 333 0.10 -32.52 -36.57
C VAL A 333 -1.16 -33.38 -36.46
N LEU A 334 -2.31 -32.73 -36.29
CA LEU A 334 -3.59 -33.33 -35.94
C LEU A 334 -4.62 -33.13 -37.04
N THR A 335 -5.50 -34.12 -37.20
CA THR A 335 -6.77 -33.96 -37.93
C THR A 335 -7.76 -33.13 -37.11
N TRP A 336 -8.84 -32.66 -37.74
CA TRP A 336 -9.90 -31.92 -37.06
C TRP A 336 -10.47 -32.67 -35.83
N ASP A 337 -10.83 -33.95 -36.00
CA ASP A 337 -11.43 -34.75 -34.93
C ASP A 337 -10.47 -34.98 -33.74
N GLU A 338 -9.16 -35.01 -34.01
CA GLU A 338 -8.12 -35.13 -32.98
C GLU A 338 -7.86 -33.79 -32.26
N LEU A 339 -7.99 -32.66 -32.97
CA LEU A 339 -7.73 -31.33 -32.42
C LEU A 339 -8.88 -30.81 -31.55
N VAL A 340 -10.13 -30.99 -31.99
CA VAL A 340 -11.32 -30.39 -31.34
C VAL A 340 -11.41 -30.62 -29.82
N PRO A 341 -11.08 -31.80 -29.27
CA PRO A 341 -11.08 -32.02 -27.82
C PRO A 341 -10.12 -31.11 -27.02
N HIS A 342 -9.13 -30.52 -27.69
CA HIS A 342 -8.13 -29.63 -27.11
C HIS A 342 -8.42 -28.14 -27.36
N LEU A 343 -9.57 -27.82 -27.99
CA LEU A 343 -9.99 -26.44 -28.25
C LEU A 343 -11.10 -26.02 -27.29
N TYR A 344 -10.93 -24.86 -26.66
CA TYR A 344 -11.87 -24.30 -25.69
C TYR A 344 -12.36 -22.92 -26.12
N TYR A 345 -13.67 -22.69 -26.04
CA TYR A 345 -14.32 -21.43 -26.43
C TYR A 345 -15.49 -21.10 -25.49
N ASN A 346 -15.96 -19.86 -25.53
CA ASN A 346 -17.13 -19.41 -24.76
C ASN A 346 -18.37 -19.28 -25.66
N GLU A 347 -19.39 -20.11 -25.44
CA GLU A 347 -20.65 -20.06 -26.21
C GLU A 347 -21.47 -18.78 -25.95
N LYS A 348 -21.40 -18.21 -24.75
CA LYS A 348 -22.18 -17.03 -24.35
C LYS A 348 -21.55 -15.72 -24.83
N ARG A 349 -20.22 -15.70 -24.98
CA ARG A 349 -19.42 -14.57 -25.46
C ARG A 349 -18.54 -15.02 -26.62
N PRO A 350 -19.11 -15.19 -27.83
CA PRO A 350 -18.42 -15.89 -28.90
C PRO A 350 -17.23 -15.12 -29.50
N HIS A 351 -17.07 -13.84 -29.17
CA HIS A 351 -15.94 -13.01 -29.58
C HIS A 351 -14.75 -13.04 -28.61
N THR A 352 -14.88 -13.65 -27.42
CA THR A 352 -13.85 -13.63 -26.38
C THR A 352 -13.01 -14.90 -26.35
N ILE A 353 -11.77 -14.77 -25.88
CA ILE A 353 -10.93 -15.92 -25.53
C ILE A 353 -11.28 -16.31 -24.09
N PRO A 354 -11.76 -17.53 -23.80
CA PRO A 354 -11.98 -17.96 -22.42
C PRO A 354 -10.64 -18.23 -21.74
N TRP A 355 -10.58 -17.99 -20.43
CA TRP A 355 -9.47 -18.47 -19.61
C TRP A 355 -9.75 -19.90 -19.12
N LYS A 356 -8.76 -20.78 -19.30
CA LYS A 356 -8.78 -22.18 -18.85
C LYS A 356 -7.44 -22.54 -18.25
N PHE A 357 -7.47 -23.38 -17.22
CA PHE A 357 -6.27 -23.86 -16.54
C PHE A 357 -6.39 -25.33 -16.18
N LYS A 358 -5.24 -26.00 -16.12
CA LYS A 358 -5.09 -27.41 -15.78
C LYS A 358 -3.85 -27.63 -14.90
N TYR A 359 -3.83 -26.97 -13.75
CA TYR A 359 -2.66 -26.92 -12.87
C TYR A 359 -2.19 -28.31 -12.38
N TYR A 360 -3.12 -29.12 -11.89
CA TYR A 360 -2.82 -30.42 -11.29
C TYR A 360 -3.37 -31.61 -12.09
N ASP A 361 -4.38 -31.38 -12.94
CA ASP A 361 -4.92 -32.37 -13.88
C ASP A 361 -4.27 -32.19 -15.25
N ARG A 362 -3.07 -32.76 -15.41
CA ARG A 362 -2.17 -32.49 -16.53
C ARG A 362 -2.77 -32.91 -17.87
N ASP A 363 -2.90 -31.94 -18.78
CA ASP A 363 -3.29 -32.12 -20.18
C ASP A 363 -2.81 -30.88 -20.96
N TRP A 364 -3.22 -30.70 -22.21
CA TRP A 364 -2.88 -29.53 -23.01
C TRP A 364 -4.08 -29.02 -23.83
N GLY A 365 -4.03 -27.76 -24.25
CA GLY A 365 -5.00 -27.23 -25.19
C GLY A 365 -4.87 -25.74 -25.47
N PHE A 366 -5.71 -25.25 -26.38
CA PHE A 366 -5.80 -23.86 -26.77
C PHE A 366 -7.20 -23.29 -26.52
N CYS A 367 -7.25 -22.01 -26.16
CA CYS A 367 -8.48 -21.25 -26.09
C CYS A 367 -8.59 -20.28 -27.26
N LEU A 368 -9.80 -20.10 -27.79
CA LEU A 368 -10.05 -19.21 -28.92
C LEU A 368 -11.49 -18.67 -28.90
N PRO A 369 -11.77 -17.55 -29.58
CA PRO A 369 -13.14 -17.09 -29.77
C PRO A 369 -13.96 -18.14 -30.50
N LYS A 370 -15.21 -18.35 -30.07
CA LYS A 370 -16.14 -19.24 -30.76
C LYS A 370 -16.36 -18.83 -32.22
N ASN A 371 -16.42 -17.52 -32.47
CA ASN A 371 -16.51 -16.96 -33.82
C ASN A 371 -15.33 -17.40 -34.71
N LEU A 372 -14.12 -17.54 -34.14
CA LEU A 372 -12.97 -18.05 -34.88
C LEU A 372 -13.07 -19.57 -35.06
N PHE A 373 -13.39 -20.30 -33.98
CA PHE A 373 -13.59 -21.74 -34.02
C PHE A 373 -14.57 -22.17 -35.13
N ASP A 374 -15.68 -21.47 -35.28
CA ASP A 374 -16.73 -21.76 -36.28
C ASP A 374 -16.30 -21.54 -37.73
N THR A 375 -15.15 -20.90 -37.95
CA THR A 375 -14.60 -20.63 -39.29
C THR A 375 -13.45 -21.56 -39.67
N LEU A 376 -12.98 -22.40 -38.74
CA LEU A 376 -11.83 -23.27 -38.97
C LEU A 376 -12.14 -24.36 -40.02
N PRO A 377 -11.28 -24.57 -41.03
CA PRO A 377 -11.48 -25.64 -42.02
C PRO A 377 -11.38 -27.04 -41.41
N HIS A 378 -12.43 -27.86 -41.54
CA HIS A 378 -12.43 -29.22 -40.99
C HIS A 378 -11.68 -30.26 -41.86
N ASP A 379 -11.35 -29.91 -43.10
CA ASP A 379 -10.67 -30.77 -44.07
C ASP A 379 -9.14 -30.63 -44.04
N LYS A 380 -8.61 -29.64 -43.30
CA LYS A 380 -7.19 -29.41 -43.12
C LYS A 380 -6.62 -30.16 -41.91
N LYS A 381 -5.31 -30.38 -41.93
CA LYS A 381 -4.53 -30.71 -40.73
C LYS A 381 -4.01 -29.45 -40.04
N TYR A 382 -3.77 -29.59 -38.74
CA TYR A 382 -3.31 -28.50 -37.88
C TYR A 382 -2.04 -28.89 -37.14
N HIS A 383 -1.10 -27.98 -37.07
CA HIS A 383 0.12 -28.13 -36.30
C HIS A 383 -0.04 -27.35 -34.98
N ALA A 384 -0.14 -28.10 -33.89
CA ALA A 384 -0.25 -27.60 -32.52
C ALA A 384 1.14 -27.65 -31.87
N VAL A 385 1.68 -26.48 -31.53
CA VAL A 385 2.98 -26.35 -30.89
C VAL A 385 2.80 -25.68 -29.53
N ILE A 386 3.29 -26.32 -28.48
CA ILE A 386 3.34 -25.84 -27.10
C ILE A 386 4.74 -26.23 -26.60
N ASP A 387 5.66 -25.29 -26.62
CA ASP A 387 7.04 -25.44 -26.19
C ASP A 387 7.18 -24.79 -24.80
N VAL A 388 7.20 -25.65 -23.79
CA VAL A 388 7.09 -25.26 -22.37
C VAL A 388 7.98 -26.14 -21.51
N GLU A 389 8.36 -25.63 -20.34
CA GLU A 389 9.18 -26.34 -19.37
C GLU A 389 8.53 -26.31 -17.97
N PHE A 390 8.71 -27.41 -17.24
CA PHE A 390 8.36 -27.51 -15.81
C PHE A 390 9.66 -27.57 -15.00
N VAL A 391 10.02 -26.45 -14.40
CA VAL A 391 11.28 -26.27 -13.67
C VAL A 391 11.08 -26.60 -12.19
N THR A 392 11.99 -27.41 -11.65
CA THR A 392 11.99 -27.88 -10.25
C THR A 392 13.17 -27.39 -9.44
N ASP A 393 13.94 -26.44 -9.98
CA ASP A 393 15.04 -25.78 -9.27
C ASP A 393 14.50 -25.04 -8.02
N PRO A 394 14.97 -25.39 -6.81
CA PRO A 394 14.53 -24.73 -5.58
C PRO A 394 14.76 -23.22 -5.57
N GLU A 395 15.82 -22.72 -6.23
CA GLU A 395 16.11 -21.28 -6.29
C GLU A 395 15.10 -20.50 -7.15
N GLN A 396 14.42 -21.19 -8.05
CA GLN A 396 13.38 -20.65 -8.95
C GLN A 396 11.97 -21.07 -8.53
N GLY A 397 11.83 -21.46 -7.26
CA GLY A 397 10.60 -22.01 -6.71
C GLY A 397 9.40 -21.06 -6.75
N PHE A 398 8.28 -21.58 -6.27
CA PHE A 398 7.01 -20.86 -6.18
C PHE A 398 7.13 -19.70 -5.17
N LYS A 399 6.64 -18.51 -5.50
CA LYS A 399 6.79 -17.33 -4.65
C LYS A 399 5.48 -16.79 -4.14
N VAL A 400 5.52 -16.31 -2.90
CA VAL A 400 4.47 -15.47 -2.30
C VAL A 400 5.12 -14.26 -1.66
N ALA A 401 4.38 -13.17 -1.55
CA ALA A 401 4.85 -11.98 -0.88
C ALA A 401 3.98 -11.63 0.33
N THR A 402 4.60 -11.03 1.33
CA THR A 402 3.89 -10.44 2.46
C THR A 402 4.37 -9.02 2.74
N ALA A 403 3.46 -8.19 3.23
CA ALA A 403 3.78 -6.90 3.84
C ALA A 403 3.20 -6.89 5.26
N LEU A 404 4.01 -6.60 6.27
CA LEU A 404 3.57 -6.58 7.66
C LEU A 404 3.59 -5.15 8.20
N LEU A 405 2.41 -4.60 8.47
CA LEU A 405 2.25 -3.26 9.03
C LEU A 405 2.01 -3.33 10.52
N HIS A 406 2.88 -2.66 11.27
CA HIS A 406 2.76 -2.53 12.72
C HIS A 406 1.96 -1.28 13.11
N PRO A 407 1.23 -1.33 14.24
CA PRO A 407 0.64 -0.13 14.82
C PRO A 407 1.74 0.81 15.36
N LEU A 408 1.34 2.02 15.77
CA LEU A 408 2.20 2.95 16.48
C LEU A 408 2.85 2.26 17.69
N GLY A 409 4.17 2.38 17.84
CA GLY A 409 4.89 1.72 18.93
C GLY A 409 5.26 0.25 18.70
N GLY A 410 4.98 -0.30 17.50
CA GLY A 410 5.46 -1.62 17.08
C GLY A 410 4.48 -2.77 17.37
N ALA A 411 4.91 -4.00 17.08
CA ALA A 411 4.08 -5.20 17.23
C ALA A 411 3.62 -5.43 18.68
N HIS A 412 2.37 -5.88 18.84
CA HIS A 412 1.79 -6.24 20.14
C HIS A 412 1.25 -7.67 20.11
N ALA A 413 2.05 -8.63 20.60
CA ALA A 413 1.78 -10.07 20.46
C ALA A 413 0.38 -10.51 20.92
N ALA A 414 -0.12 -9.97 22.04
CA ALA A 414 -1.45 -10.34 22.55
C ALA A 414 -2.62 -9.83 21.70
N ALA A 415 -2.40 -8.77 20.89
CA ALA A 415 -3.42 -8.25 19.98
C ALA A 415 -3.51 -9.08 18.69
N GLY A 416 -2.48 -9.86 18.36
CA GLY A 416 -2.43 -10.73 17.20
C GLY A 416 -2.28 -9.96 15.87
N GLU A 417 -2.69 -10.62 14.78
CA GLU A 417 -2.59 -10.09 13.43
C GLU A 417 -3.92 -10.25 12.67
N MET A 418 -4.23 -9.31 11.77
CA MET A 418 -5.26 -9.48 10.75
C MET A 418 -4.60 -9.84 9.41
N PHE A 419 -5.19 -10.78 8.68
CA PHE A 419 -4.66 -11.27 7.40
C PHE A 419 -5.48 -10.77 6.22
N ILE A 420 -4.92 -9.89 5.40
CA ILE A 420 -5.52 -9.36 4.19
C ILE A 420 -4.87 -10.06 3.00
N MET A 421 -5.66 -10.66 2.11
CA MET A 421 -5.14 -11.43 0.97
C MET A 421 -5.80 -11.01 -0.33
N ALA A 422 -5.01 -11.07 -1.41
CA ALA A 422 -5.43 -10.91 -2.79
C ALA A 422 -4.53 -11.80 -3.67
N HIS A 423 -5.06 -12.34 -4.77
CA HIS A 423 -4.31 -13.30 -5.59
C HIS A 423 -3.74 -12.72 -6.88
N VAL A 424 -2.57 -13.21 -7.29
CA VAL A 424 -1.80 -12.67 -8.42
C VAL A 424 -1.66 -13.63 -9.61
N CYS A 425 -2.34 -14.78 -9.63
CA CYS A 425 -2.07 -15.86 -10.59
C CYS A 425 -2.81 -15.79 -11.93
N HIS A 426 -3.76 -14.87 -12.12
CA HIS A 426 -4.56 -14.82 -13.35
C HIS A 426 -3.86 -13.97 -14.43
N PRO A 427 -3.62 -14.49 -15.64
CA PRO A 427 -2.98 -13.75 -16.72
C PRO A 427 -3.96 -12.86 -17.45
N ASN A 428 -3.51 -11.69 -17.94
CA ASN A 428 -4.24 -10.81 -18.87
C ASN A 428 -5.70 -10.52 -18.50
N GLN A 429 -5.99 -10.52 -17.20
CA GLN A 429 -7.31 -10.27 -16.62
C GLN A 429 -7.19 -9.15 -15.58
N ALA A 430 -8.10 -8.19 -15.68
CA ALA A 430 -8.02 -6.96 -14.93
C ALA A 430 -8.76 -7.04 -13.59
N ASN A 431 -10.04 -7.38 -13.62
CA ASN A 431 -10.87 -7.45 -12.43
C ASN A 431 -10.58 -8.71 -11.63
N ASP A 432 -10.31 -9.85 -12.28
CA ASP A 432 -9.93 -11.11 -11.63
C ASP A 432 -8.43 -11.44 -11.85
N ASP A 433 -7.52 -11.15 -10.91
CA ASP A 433 -7.72 -10.40 -9.68
C ASP A 433 -6.69 -9.29 -9.46
N ALA A 434 -6.17 -8.72 -10.56
CA ALA A 434 -5.31 -7.55 -10.44
C ALA A 434 -6.01 -6.38 -9.71
N ALA A 435 -7.34 -6.27 -9.81
CA ALA A 435 -8.15 -5.33 -9.05
C ALA A 435 -8.10 -5.56 -7.53
N GLY A 436 -8.25 -6.80 -7.06
CA GLY A 436 -8.11 -7.14 -5.65
C GLY A 436 -6.72 -6.79 -5.11
N VAL A 437 -5.68 -7.08 -5.89
CA VAL A 437 -4.28 -6.79 -5.59
C VAL A 437 -4.02 -5.29 -5.40
N VAL A 438 -4.43 -4.45 -6.34
CA VAL A 438 -4.20 -2.99 -6.23
C VAL A 438 -5.04 -2.35 -5.12
N THR A 439 -6.23 -2.89 -4.84
CA THR A 439 -7.06 -2.45 -3.71
C THR A 439 -6.38 -2.79 -2.38
N ALA A 440 -5.88 -4.02 -2.20
CA ALA A 440 -5.15 -4.41 -1.00
C ALA A 440 -3.84 -3.60 -0.83
N LEU A 441 -3.14 -3.33 -1.93
CA LEU A 441 -1.96 -2.44 -1.96
C LEU A 441 -2.30 -1.04 -1.45
N GLU A 442 -3.42 -0.45 -1.89
CA GLU A 442 -3.84 0.89 -1.43
C GLU A 442 -4.11 0.90 0.07
N VAL A 443 -4.84 -0.09 0.59
CA VAL A 443 -5.10 -0.19 2.03
C VAL A 443 -3.79 -0.31 2.81
N ALA A 444 -2.83 -1.11 2.33
CA ALA A 444 -1.52 -1.23 2.94
C ALA A 444 -0.79 0.13 2.97
N ARG A 445 -0.80 0.89 1.88
CA ARG A 445 -0.21 2.22 1.82
C ARG A 445 -0.86 3.21 2.80
N ARG A 446 -2.19 3.21 2.87
CA ARG A 446 -2.95 4.07 3.79
C ARG A 446 -2.66 3.74 5.25
N LEU A 447 -2.57 2.46 5.61
CA LEU A 447 -2.20 2.01 6.95
C LEU A 447 -0.72 2.30 7.27
N ALA A 448 0.18 2.22 6.30
CA ALA A 448 1.58 2.59 6.49
C ALA A 448 1.77 4.09 6.73
N ALA A 449 0.98 4.92 6.03
CA ALA A 449 0.97 6.37 6.19
C ALA A 449 0.24 6.83 7.46
N ASN A 450 -0.80 6.11 7.86
CA ASN A 450 -1.59 6.37 9.07
C ASN A 450 -1.75 5.09 9.89
N PRO A 451 -0.71 4.71 10.68
CA PRO A 451 -0.68 3.47 11.43
C PRO A 451 -1.81 3.35 12.45
N LEU A 452 -2.17 2.11 12.78
CA LEU A 452 -3.13 1.81 13.83
C LEU A 452 -2.62 2.29 15.21
N PRO A 453 -3.51 2.59 16.19
CA PRO A 453 -3.10 3.06 17.51
C PRO A 453 -2.22 2.07 18.27
N ALA A 454 -1.40 2.58 19.20
CA ALA A 454 -0.52 1.76 20.00
C ALA A 454 -1.28 0.70 20.82
N GLY A 455 -0.76 -0.54 20.79
CA GLY A 455 -1.38 -1.71 21.44
C GLY A 455 -2.43 -2.43 20.59
N SER A 456 -2.73 -1.96 19.37
CA SER A 456 -3.56 -2.67 18.39
C SER A 456 -2.83 -3.85 17.73
N MET A 457 -3.53 -4.60 16.89
CA MET A 457 -2.97 -5.69 16.08
C MET A 457 -2.06 -5.17 14.96
N SER A 458 -1.17 -6.04 14.46
CA SER A 458 -0.52 -5.80 13.16
C SER A 458 -1.45 -6.24 12.02
N VAL A 459 -1.23 -5.72 10.83
CA VAL A 459 -1.99 -6.11 9.62
C VAL A 459 -1.01 -6.68 8.62
N ARG A 460 -1.22 -7.95 8.26
CA ARG A 460 -0.42 -8.67 7.28
C ARG A 460 -1.17 -8.68 5.96
N PHE A 461 -0.55 -8.10 4.95
CA PHE A 461 -0.98 -8.23 3.56
C PHE A 461 -0.24 -9.41 2.95
N TRP A 462 -0.96 -10.23 2.20
CA TRP A 462 -0.43 -11.40 1.51
C TRP A 462 -0.82 -11.32 0.04
N PHE A 463 0.15 -11.59 -0.82
CA PHE A 463 0.00 -11.61 -2.28
C PHE A 463 0.61 -12.89 -2.81
N GLY A 464 -0.18 -13.69 -3.52
CA GLY A 464 0.32 -14.93 -4.07
C GLY A 464 -0.72 -15.63 -4.94
N PRO A 465 -0.39 -16.81 -5.45
CA PRO A 465 -1.32 -17.59 -6.26
C PRO A 465 -2.50 -18.11 -5.45
N GLU A 466 -3.69 -18.00 -6.04
CA GLU A 466 -4.94 -18.48 -5.49
C GLU A 466 -4.83 -19.93 -4.98
N THR A 467 -5.33 -20.14 -3.78
CA THR A 467 -5.54 -21.39 -3.05
C THR A 467 -4.25 -22.06 -2.64
N ILE A 468 -3.46 -22.54 -3.60
CA ILE A 468 -2.19 -23.20 -3.32
C ILE A 468 -1.20 -22.24 -2.66
N GLY A 469 -1.21 -20.94 -2.99
CA GLY A 469 -0.30 -19.98 -2.37
C GLY A 469 -0.57 -19.80 -0.90
N THR A 470 -1.83 -19.56 -0.53
CA THR A 470 -2.23 -19.43 0.88
C THR A 470 -1.97 -20.73 1.64
N ILE A 471 -2.20 -21.89 1.02
CA ILE A 471 -1.90 -23.22 1.60
C ILE A 471 -0.39 -23.41 1.82
N ALA A 472 0.44 -23.14 0.81
CA ALA A 472 1.90 -23.25 0.90
C ALA A 472 2.45 -22.37 2.01
N TYR A 473 2.01 -21.11 2.07
CA TYR A 473 2.37 -20.16 3.11
C TYR A 473 1.96 -20.67 4.51
N LEU A 474 0.67 -20.92 4.74
CA LEU A 474 0.20 -21.28 6.09
C LEU A 474 0.70 -22.64 6.56
N SER A 475 0.95 -23.60 5.66
CA SER A 475 1.52 -24.91 6.03
C SER A 475 2.95 -24.82 6.58
N GLN A 476 3.67 -23.74 6.29
CA GLN A 476 5.01 -23.47 6.82
C GLN A 476 5.01 -22.43 7.95
N HIS A 477 3.86 -21.81 8.22
CA HIS A 477 3.66 -20.77 9.23
C HIS A 477 2.49 -21.15 10.17
N GLU A 478 2.40 -22.40 10.63
CA GLU A 478 1.29 -22.84 11.48
C GLU A 478 1.23 -22.09 12.83
N ASP A 479 2.36 -21.59 13.33
CA ASP A 479 2.41 -20.73 14.52
C ASP A 479 1.74 -19.36 14.31
N LEU A 480 1.71 -18.88 13.05
CA LEU A 480 1.00 -17.66 12.67
C LEU A 480 -0.51 -17.86 12.78
N ILE A 481 -1.03 -19.03 12.41
CA ILE A 481 -2.48 -19.33 12.43
C ILE A 481 -3.07 -19.03 13.83
N LEU A 482 -2.36 -19.41 14.89
CA LEU A 482 -2.75 -19.17 16.29
C LEU A 482 -2.79 -17.67 16.67
N ARG A 483 -2.07 -16.83 15.93
CA ARG A 483 -1.99 -15.37 16.14
C ARG A 483 -2.99 -14.60 15.28
N LEU A 484 -3.55 -15.21 14.24
CA LEU A 484 -4.55 -14.57 13.40
C LEU A 484 -5.84 -14.34 14.19
N ARG A 485 -6.37 -13.11 14.13
CA ARG A 485 -7.64 -12.71 14.74
C ARG A 485 -8.79 -12.60 13.74
N GLY A 486 -8.48 -12.74 12.46
CA GLY A 486 -9.41 -12.73 11.35
C GLY A 486 -8.71 -12.34 10.05
N GLY A 487 -9.45 -12.36 8.96
CA GLY A 487 -8.94 -11.94 7.67
C GLY A 487 -9.99 -11.37 6.73
N ILE A 488 -9.51 -10.79 5.64
CA ILE A 488 -10.34 -10.29 4.54
C ILE A 488 -9.68 -10.74 3.24
N PHE A 489 -10.41 -11.49 2.44
CA PHE A 489 -10.08 -11.75 1.05
C PHE A 489 -10.66 -10.65 0.17
N VAL A 490 -9.81 -10.09 -0.67
CA VAL A 490 -10.11 -8.92 -1.50
C VAL A 490 -10.00 -9.37 -2.94
N GLU A 491 -11.13 -9.48 -3.64
CA GLU A 491 -11.18 -10.01 -5.00
C GLU A 491 -12.15 -9.22 -5.88
N MET A 492 -11.85 -9.02 -7.17
CA MET A 492 -12.80 -8.51 -8.16
C MET A 492 -13.47 -7.17 -7.79
N THR A 493 -12.67 -6.22 -7.32
CA THR A 493 -13.15 -4.96 -6.69
C THR A 493 -13.40 -3.80 -7.66
N GLY A 494 -12.98 -3.92 -8.92
CA GLY A 494 -12.86 -2.80 -9.86
C GLY A 494 -14.05 -2.56 -10.80
N ASN A 495 -14.95 -3.52 -10.98
CA ASN A 495 -16.11 -3.36 -11.87
C ASN A 495 -17.24 -2.50 -11.26
N ASP A 496 -18.21 -2.08 -12.08
CA ASP A 496 -19.30 -1.16 -11.67
C ASP A 496 -20.46 -1.84 -10.88
N ASN A 497 -20.36 -3.14 -10.58
CA ASN A 497 -21.40 -3.81 -9.78
C ASN A 497 -21.34 -3.40 -8.31
N THR A 498 -22.38 -3.66 -7.52
CA THR A 498 -22.39 -3.35 -6.08
C THR A 498 -21.46 -4.27 -5.28
N ILE A 499 -20.88 -3.74 -4.19
CA ILE A 499 -20.06 -4.52 -3.26
C ILE A 499 -20.88 -5.71 -2.75
N ALA A 500 -20.25 -6.87 -2.75
CA ALA A 500 -20.68 -8.10 -2.14
C ALA A 500 -19.83 -8.35 -0.88
N LEU A 501 -20.50 -8.44 0.27
CA LEU A 501 -19.92 -8.91 1.51
C LEU A 501 -20.26 -10.40 1.67
N GLN A 502 -19.24 -11.24 1.59
CA GLN A 502 -19.36 -12.64 1.93
C GLN A 502 -18.90 -12.89 3.36
N HIS A 503 -19.77 -13.51 4.15
CA HIS A 503 -19.54 -13.76 5.56
C HIS A 503 -18.47 -14.83 5.82
N THR A 504 -17.92 -14.76 7.03
CA THR A 504 -17.07 -15.82 7.58
C THR A 504 -17.87 -17.13 7.68
N ARG A 505 -17.19 -18.28 7.73
CA ARG A 505 -17.86 -19.58 7.94
C ARG A 505 -18.61 -19.65 9.27
N GLN A 506 -18.15 -18.91 10.28
CA GLN A 506 -18.80 -18.81 11.59
C GLN A 506 -20.10 -17.98 11.54
N HIS A 507 -20.23 -17.08 10.56
CA HIS A 507 -21.37 -16.18 10.26
C HIS A 507 -21.77 -15.19 11.37
N THR A 508 -21.46 -15.51 12.62
CA THR A 508 -21.79 -14.73 13.82
C THR A 508 -20.56 -14.07 14.41
N HIS A 509 -19.44 -14.09 13.68
CA HIS A 509 -18.19 -13.53 14.14
C HIS A 509 -18.28 -12.00 14.23
N MET A 510 -17.47 -11.39 15.10
CA MET A 510 -17.44 -9.93 15.24
C MET A 510 -17.10 -9.23 13.92
N LEU A 511 -16.26 -9.86 13.09
CA LEU A 511 -15.88 -9.35 11.78
C LEU A 511 -17.09 -9.26 10.82
N ASP A 512 -18.00 -10.24 10.86
CA ASP A 512 -19.26 -10.20 10.07
C ASP A 512 -20.12 -8.98 10.43
N ARG A 513 -20.27 -8.74 11.73
CA ARG A 513 -21.06 -7.61 12.24
C ARG A 513 -20.42 -6.28 11.89
N VAL A 514 -19.09 -6.17 12.00
CA VAL A 514 -18.34 -4.97 11.61
C VAL A 514 -18.48 -4.72 10.11
N GLY A 515 -18.32 -5.74 9.26
CA GLY A 515 -18.49 -5.62 7.81
C GLY A 515 -19.89 -5.12 7.43
N GLY A 516 -20.93 -5.74 7.98
CA GLY A 516 -22.31 -5.31 7.75
C GLY A 516 -22.60 -3.90 8.28
N TYR A 517 -22.03 -3.52 9.43
CA TYR A 517 -22.15 -2.17 9.96
C TYR A 517 -21.52 -1.13 9.03
N VAL A 518 -20.30 -1.36 8.56
CA VAL A 518 -19.57 -0.44 7.67
C VAL A 518 -20.36 -0.20 6.39
N LEU A 519 -20.86 -1.26 5.75
CA LEU A 519 -21.62 -1.13 4.50
C LEU A 519 -22.98 -0.44 4.73
N LYS A 520 -23.72 -0.79 5.79
CA LYS A 520 -24.99 -0.11 6.13
C LYS A 520 -24.79 1.37 6.43
N LYS A 521 -23.72 1.72 7.14
CA LYS A 521 -23.39 3.12 7.48
C LYS A 521 -23.10 3.97 6.25
N ARG A 522 -22.48 3.40 5.20
CA ARG A 522 -22.23 4.12 3.95
C ARG A 522 -23.52 4.51 3.22
N GLY A 523 -24.63 3.83 3.49
CA GLY A 523 -25.96 4.15 2.93
C GLY A 523 -26.15 3.78 1.46
N GLY A 524 -25.25 2.96 0.90
CA GLY A 524 -25.36 2.40 -0.46
C GLY A 524 -25.98 1.01 -0.47
N GLU A 525 -26.46 0.57 -1.64
CA GLU A 525 -26.86 -0.82 -1.85
C GLU A 525 -25.62 -1.72 -1.91
N PHE A 526 -25.70 -2.86 -1.24
CA PHE A 526 -24.68 -3.89 -1.27
C PHE A 526 -25.35 -5.26 -1.16
N ARG A 527 -24.64 -6.30 -1.56
CA ARG A 527 -25.09 -7.69 -1.49
C ARG A 527 -24.42 -8.37 -0.30
N GLU A 528 -25.14 -9.28 0.34
CA GLU A 528 -24.61 -10.13 1.40
C GLU A 528 -24.84 -11.60 1.00
N GLY A 529 -23.90 -12.47 1.35
CA GLY A 529 -23.99 -13.91 1.15
C GLY A 529 -23.29 -14.67 2.27
N THR A 530 -23.73 -15.90 2.54
CA THR A 530 -23.04 -16.72 3.54
C THR A 530 -21.74 -17.26 2.97
N PHE A 531 -20.92 -17.91 3.80
CA PHE A 531 -19.61 -18.41 3.41
C PHE A 531 -19.65 -19.25 2.13
N ALA A 532 -18.86 -18.84 1.12
CA ALA A 532 -18.74 -19.44 -0.20
C ALA A 532 -20.03 -19.43 -1.06
N ASP A 533 -21.02 -18.58 -0.76
CA ASP A 533 -22.25 -18.46 -1.54
C ASP A 533 -22.13 -17.53 -2.76
N ILE A 534 -21.37 -16.44 -2.65
CA ILE A 534 -21.20 -15.45 -3.72
C ILE A 534 -20.16 -15.96 -4.71
N ILE A 535 -18.98 -16.26 -4.17
CA ILE A 535 -17.90 -16.94 -4.88
C ILE A 535 -17.12 -17.76 -3.86
N ALA A 536 -16.62 -18.92 -4.29
CA ALA A 536 -15.95 -19.87 -3.42
C ALA A 536 -14.45 -19.87 -3.75
N ASN A 537 -13.64 -19.17 -2.95
CA ASN A 537 -12.24 -18.88 -3.30
C ASN A 537 -11.29 -18.94 -2.08
N ASP A 538 -10.25 -18.10 -1.98
CA ASP A 538 -9.17 -18.20 -0.99
C ASP A 538 -9.58 -17.96 0.46
N GLU A 539 -10.70 -17.27 0.69
CA GLU A 539 -11.30 -17.19 2.02
C GLU A 539 -11.60 -18.59 2.58
N ARG A 540 -11.75 -19.61 1.73
CA ARG A 540 -11.94 -21.02 2.13
C ARG A 540 -10.71 -21.65 2.76
N VAL A 541 -9.50 -21.15 2.49
CA VAL A 541 -8.29 -21.66 3.14
C VAL A 541 -8.27 -21.23 4.61
N LEU A 542 -8.46 -19.95 4.89
CA LEU A 542 -8.51 -19.44 6.27
C LEU A 542 -9.72 -19.95 7.05
N ASN A 543 -10.92 -19.87 6.44
CA ASN A 543 -12.13 -20.42 7.04
C ASN A 543 -12.12 -21.96 7.05
N GLY A 544 -11.13 -22.61 6.41
CA GLY A 544 -11.09 -24.05 6.18
C GLY A 544 -11.02 -24.85 7.48
N PRO A 545 -11.48 -26.12 7.46
CA PRO A 545 -11.33 -27.02 8.60
C PRO A 545 -9.86 -27.15 9.02
N GLY A 546 -9.59 -27.01 10.32
CA GLY A 546 -8.23 -27.11 10.87
C GLY A 546 -7.44 -25.79 10.88
N VAL A 547 -7.83 -24.81 10.04
CA VAL A 547 -7.30 -23.43 10.11
C VAL A 547 -8.23 -22.55 10.93
N ASN A 548 -9.54 -22.62 10.67
CA ASN A 548 -10.61 -22.01 11.48
C ASN A 548 -10.45 -20.50 11.75
N VAL A 549 -9.73 -19.76 10.92
CA VAL A 549 -9.57 -18.30 11.04
C VAL A 549 -10.76 -17.63 10.33
N PRO A 550 -11.56 -16.81 11.03
CA PRO A 550 -12.72 -16.15 10.43
C PRO A 550 -12.27 -15.16 9.35
N CYS A 551 -12.65 -15.39 8.10
CA CYS A 551 -12.26 -14.55 6.96
C CYS A 551 -13.48 -14.10 6.15
N LEU A 552 -13.61 -12.79 5.94
CA LEU A 552 -14.61 -12.24 5.00
C LEU A 552 -14.09 -12.34 3.57
N SER A 553 -14.99 -12.31 2.58
CA SER A 553 -14.63 -11.92 1.21
C SER A 553 -15.38 -10.64 0.83
N ILE A 554 -14.67 -9.70 0.20
CA ILE A 554 -15.21 -8.44 -0.33
C ILE A 554 -14.95 -8.40 -1.82
N SER A 555 -16.03 -8.41 -2.61
CA SER A 555 -15.94 -8.45 -4.07
C SER A 555 -17.06 -7.68 -4.75
N ARG A 556 -17.08 -7.71 -6.09
CA ARG A 556 -18.22 -7.25 -6.91
C ARG A 556 -18.73 -8.35 -7.86
N PHE A 557 -18.43 -9.61 -7.56
CA PHE A 557 -18.88 -10.77 -8.33
C PHE A 557 -20.39 -11.03 -8.13
N PRO A 558 -21.18 -11.46 -9.15
CA PRO A 558 -20.77 -11.82 -10.50
C PRO A 558 -20.72 -10.64 -11.46
N TYR A 559 -19.92 -10.76 -12.51
CA TYR A 559 -19.90 -9.84 -13.65
C TYR A 559 -19.75 -10.61 -14.97
N PRO A 560 -20.25 -10.09 -16.10
CA PRO A 560 -20.35 -10.85 -17.36
C PRO A 560 -19.02 -11.22 -18.04
N GLU A 561 -17.94 -10.50 -17.77
CA GLU A 561 -16.63 -10.63 -18.43
C GLU A 561 -15.72 -11.68 -17.78
N TYR A 562 -16.06 -12.13 -16.59
CA TYR A 562 -15.30 -13.08 -15.76
C TYR A 562 -14.76 -14.27 -16.56
N HIS A 563 -13.48 -14.59 -16.36
CA HIS A 563 -12.76 -15.68 -17.05
C HIS A 563 -12.74 -15.57 -18.58
N THR A 564 -12.68 -14.35 -19.12
CA THR A 564 -12.52 -14.11 -20.56
C THR A 564 -11.64 -12.89 -20.85
N SER A 565 -11.18 -12.77 -22.09
CA SER A 565 -10.40 -11.61 -22.58
C SER A 565 -11.12 -10.25 -22.48
N ASP A 566 -12.44 -10.23 -22.21
CA ASP A 566 -13.16 -8.98 -21.97
C ASP A 566 -12.97 -8.47 -20.52
N ASP A 567 -12.39 -9.28 -19.62
CA ASP A 567 -11.98 -8.81 -18.30
C ASP A 567 -10.70 -7.97 -18.41
N ASN A 568 -10.86 -6.74 -18.88
CA ASN A 568 -9.76 -5.85 -19.23
C ASN A 568 -9.89 -4.48 -18.56
N LEU A 569 -8.96 -3.56 -18.82
CA LEU A 569 -8.95 -2.24 -18.20
C LEU A 569 -10.22 -1.41 -18.46
N GLU A 570 -11.00 -1.67 -19.51
CA GLU A 570 -12.17 -0.87 -19.84
C GLU A 570 -13.29 -1.02 -18.81
N ILE A 571 -13.41 -2.20 -18.18
CA ILE A 571 -14.42 -2.45 -17.15
C ILE A 571 -14.00 -2.01 -15.74
N ILE A 572 -12.79 -1.47 -15.60
CA ILE A 572 -12.24 -1.04 -14.30
C ILE A 572 -12.54 0.44 -14.05
N HIS A 573 -13.12 0.70 -12.88
CA HIS A 573 -13.51 2.01 -12.39
C HIS A 573 -12.69 2.39 -11.16
N GLU A 574 -11.95 3.49 -11.25
CA GLU A 574 -11.07 3.96 -10.17
C GLU A 574 -11.86 4.23 -8.88
N ASP A 575 -13.04 4.83 -8.98
CA ASP A 575 -13.90 5.09 -7.82
C ASP A 575 -14.34 3.80 -7.12
N LYS A 576 -14.49 2.68 -7.85
CA LYS A 576 -14.89 1.39 -7.29
C LYS A 576 -13.76 0.68 -6.56
N LEU A 577 -12.53 0.79 -7.06
CA LEU A 577 -11.32 0.32 -6.38
C LEU A 577 -11.13 1.10 -5.07
N GLN A 578 -11.20 2.43 -5.13
CA GLN A 578 -11.11 3.29 -3.94
C GLN A 578 -12.24 3.00 -2.96
N GLU A 579 -13.48 2.82 -3.45
CA GLU A 579 -14.63 2.47 -2.62
C GLU A 579 -14.38 1.17 -1.84
N ALA A 580 -13.84 0.12 -2.48
CA ALA A 580 -13.51 -1.13 -1.82
C ALA A 580 -12.40 -0.94 -0.78
N ALA A 581 -11.35 -0.17 -1.10
CA ALA A 581 -10.28 0.17 -0.16
C ALA A 581 -10.83 0.88 1.09
N ASP A 582 -11.76 1.83 0.93
CA ASP A 582 -12.41 2.51 2.06
C ASP A 582 -13.16 1.55 2.98
N VAL A 583 -13.91 0.59 2.40
CA VAL A 583 -14.65 -0.42 3.19
C VAL A 583 -13.67 -1.26 3.99
N ILE A 584 -12.65 -1.79 3.33
CA ILE A 584 -11.67 -2.70 3.94
C ILE A 584 -10.91 -1.96 5.04
N GLU A 585 -10.45 -0.73 4.79
CA GLU A 585 -9.75 0.08 5.77
C GLU A 585 -10.62 0.39 7.00
N GLU A 586 -11.88 0.79 6.80
CA GLU A 586 -12.80 1.09 7.91
C GLU A 586 -13.08 -0.18 8.75
N ILE A 587 -13.27 -1.34 8.12
CA ILE A 587 -13.42 -2.63 8.83
C ILE A 587 -12.19 -2.91 9.70
N ILE A 588 -10.98 -2.80 9.12
CA ILE A 588 -9.72 -3.01 9.83
C ILE A 588 -9.62 -2.06 11.02
N ARG A 589 -9.88 -0.76 10.82
CA ARG A 589 -9.74 0.26 11.86
C ARG A 589 -10.76 0.08 12.98
N ILE A 590 -12.01 -0.23 12.67
CA ILE A 590 -13.04 -0.53 13.69
C ILE A 590 -12.65 -1.77 14.48
N TYR A 591 -12.27 -2.86 13.80
CA TYR A 591 -11.91 -4.10 14.46
C TYR A 591 -10.66 -3.95 15.35
N ALA A 592 -9.62 -3.30 14.85
CA ALA A 592 -8.34 -3.13 15.55
C ALA A 592 -8.40 -2.15 16.74
N THR A 593 -9.39 -1.25 16.76
CA THR A 593 -9.54 -0.26 17.83
C THR A 593 -10.68 -0.59 18.81
N ASN A 594 -11.31 -1.75 18.63
CA ASN A 594 -12.33 -2.29 19.50
C ASN A 594 -11.72 -2.95 20.76
N TYR A 595 -12.44 -2.86 21.87
CA TYR A 595 -12.02 -3.44 23.16
C TYR A 595 -13.22 -3.56 24.10
N LEU A 596 -13.07 -4.26 25.23
CA LEU A 596 -14.10 -4.37 26.27
C LEU A 596 -13.90 -3.28 27.34
N PRO A 597 -14.72 -2.21 27.40
CA PRO A 597 -14.65 -1.23 28.48
C PRO A 597 -15.11 -1.84 29.81
N LYS A 598 -14.30 -1.67 30.86
CA LYS A 598 -14.62 -2.09 32.24
C LYS A 598 -14.54 -0.92 33.21
N ARG A 599 -15.64 -0.58 33.86
CA ARG A 599 -15.74 0.54 34.80
C ARG A 599 -14.91 0.35 36.06
N LYS A 600 -14.40 1.48 36.55
CA LYS A 600 -13.77 1.65 37.87
C LYS A 600 -14.66 2.42 38.86
N PHE A 601 -15.83 2.89 38.41
CA PHE A 601 -16.78 3.64 39.22
C PHE A 601 -17.96 2.78 39.73
N ARG A 602 -18.73 3.34 40.67
CA ARG A 602 -19.99 2.78 41.20
C ARG A 602 -21.09 3.84 41.10
N GLY A 603 -22.30 3.43 40.70
CA GLY A 603 -23.44 4.35 40.52
C GLY A 603 -23.26 5.30 39.33
N PRO A 604 -24.14 6.30 39.20
CA PRO A 604 -24.03 7.33 38.16
C PRO A 604 -22.73 8.14 38.28
N VAL A 605 -22.15 8.51 37.13
CA VAL A 605 -20.95 9.36 37.07
C VAL A 605 -21.35 10.83 37.08
N PHE A 606 -20.62 11.67 37.83
CA PHE A 606 -20.80 13.12 37.79
C PHE A 606 -20.23 13.71 36.49
N LEU A 607 -20.96 13.54 35.39
CA LEU A 607 -20.49 13.83 34.03
C LEU A 607 -19.93 15.24 33.85
N SER A 608 -20.64 16.27 34.34
CA SER A 608 -20.18 17.67 34.21
C SER A 608 -18.90 17.93 35.02
N GLY A 609 -18.76 17.33 36.21
CA GLY A 609 -17.54 17.41 37.01
C GLY A 609 -16.31 16.77 36.35
N HIS A 610 -16.52 15.81 35.45
CA HIS A 610 -15.44 15.17 34.69
C HIS A 610 -15.26 15.74 33.27
N GLY A 611 -16.07 16.73 32.86
CA GLY A 611 -16.06 17.26 31.49
C GLY A 611 -16.57 16.25 30.45
N LEU A 612 -17.44 15.33 30.86
CA LEU A 612 -18.05 14.28 30.03
C LEU A 612 -19.51 14.59 29.68
N TRP A 613 -20.02 15.75 30.09
CA TRP A 613 -21.38 16.14 29.77
C TRP A 613 -21.50 16.53 28.29
N VAL A 614 -22.50 15.98 27.59
CA VAL A 614 -22.85 16.28 26.19
C VAL A 614 -24.19 17.01 26.19
N ASP A 615 -24.25 18.25 25.72
CA ASP A 615 -25.53 18.97 25.67
C ASP A 615 -26.52 18.24 24.74
N TRP A 616 -27.74 18.01 25.23
CA TRP A 616 -28.80 17.34 24.49
C TRP A 616 -29.28 18.18 23.29
N GLN A 617 -29.05 19.50 23.31
CA GLN A 617 -29.33 20.39 22.18
C GLN A 617 -28.27 20.26 21.06
N GLU A 618 -27.04 19.85 21.41
CA GLU A 618 -25.96 19.67 20.44
C GLU A 618 -25.95 18.25 19.86
N ASN A 619 -26.09 17.23 20.72
CA ASN A 619 -26.16 15.84 20.28
C ASN A 619 -27.14 15.03 21.14
N TRP A 620 -28.40 15.05 20.73
CA TRP A 620 -29.49 14.33 21.39
C TRP A 620 -29.25 12.81 21.48
N LYS A 621 -28.71 12.20 20.42
CA LYS A 621 -28.58 10.74 20.32
C LYS A 621 -27.52 10.22 21.28
N LEU A 622 -26.32 10.80 21.25
CA LEU A 622 -25.24 10.46 22.17
C LEU A 622 -25.65 10.73 23.61
N ASN A 623 -26.24 11.90 23.88
CA ASN A 623 -26.76 12.28 25.19
C ASN A 623 -27.65 11.21 25.83
N ARG A 624 -28.65 10.73 25.09
CA ARG A 624 -29.60 9.70 25.54
C ARG A 624 -28.95 8.33 25.70
N ALA A 625 -27.83 8.09 25.04
CA ALA A 625 -27.10 6.84 25.13
C ALA A 625 -26.12 6.78 26.33
N ILE A 626 -25.72 7.91 26.93
CA ILE A 626 -24.65 7.94 27.96
C ILE A 626 -24.89 6.96 29.10
N GLU A 627 -26.08 6.98 29.71
CA GLU A 627 -26.41 6.07 30.80
C GLU A 627 -26.42 4.60 30.34
N LYS A 628 -26.99 4.34 29.16
CA LYS A 628 -27.03 2.99 28.57
C LYS A 628 -25.64 2.45 28.27
N MET A 629 -24.70 3.30 27.85
CA MET A 629 -23.30 2.93 27.66
C MET A 629 -22.61 2.62 28.98
N MET A 630 -22.76 3.49 29.99
CA MET A 630 -22.15 3.27 31.31
C MET A 630 -22.61 1.96 31.96
N MET A 631 -23.87 1.55 31.75
CA MET A 631 -24.39 0.26 32.20
C MET A 631 -23.75 -0.96 31.51
N ARG A 632 -23.10 -0.77 30.37
CA ARG A 632 -22.43 -1.84 29.58
C ARG A 632 -20.92 -1.87 29.78
N PHE A 633 -20.34 -0.93 30.52
CA PHE A 633 -18.92 -0.92 30.87
C PHE A 633 -18.58 -1.98 31.94
N GLU A 634 -19.01 -3.22 31.76
CA GLU A 634 -18.79 -4.33 32.69
C GLU A 634 -17.64 -5.25 32.23
N GLY A 635 -16.96 -4.92 31.14
CA GLY A 635 -15.95 -5.77 30.52
C GLY A 635 -16.53 -7.02 29.86
N LYS A 636 -17.80 -6.96 29.42
CA LYS A 636 -18.53 -8.08 28.80
C LYS A 636 -18.99 -7.80 27.37
N GLN A 637 -19.14 -6.53 27.02
CA GLN A 637 -19.50 -6.06 25.69
C GLN A 637 -18.37 -5.17 25.20
N SER A 638 -18.05 -5.29 23.93
CA SER A 638 -17.06 -4.45 23.27
C SER A 638 -17.64 -3.09 22.92
N VAL A 639 -16.77 -2.11 22.65
CA VAL A 639 -17.19 -0.78 22.16
C VAL A 639 -18.08 -0.93 20.92
N PHE A 640 -17.71 -1.81 19.98
CA PHE A 640 -18.50 -2.05 18.79
C PHE A 640 -19.88 -2.65 19.12
N GLU A 641 -19.98 -3.62 20.03
CA GLU A 641 -21.28 -4.19 20.41
C GLU A 641 -22.20 -3.17 21.08
N ILE A 642 -21.63 -2.26 21.89
CA ILE A 642 -22.37 -1.14 22.47
C ILE A 642 -22.88 -0.21 21.38
N VAL A 643 -22.06 0.08 20.37
CA VAL A 643 -22.41 0.91 19.21
C VAL A 643 -23.55 0.28 18.41
N ASP A 644 -23.42 -1.00 18.07
CA ASP A 644 -24.38 -1.76 17.26
C ASP A 644 -25.74 -1.85 17.97
N GLU A 645 -25.77 -2.21 19.26
CA GLU A 645 -27.02 -2.30 20.04
C GLU A 645 -27.72 -0.94 20.28
N LEU A 646 -26.95 0.14 20.35
CA LEU A 646 -27.49 1.49 20.59
C LEU A 646 -27.68 2.27 19.28
N GLU A 647 -27.42 1.62 18.14
CA GLU A 647 -27.51 2.18 16.79
C GLU A 647 -26.69 3.48 16.64
N LEU A 648 -25.50 3.57 17.23
CA LEU A 648 -24.69 4.79 17.24
C LEU A 648 -23.65 4.82 16.10
N ASP A 649 -23.01 5.98 15.93
CA ASP A 649 -21.78 6.07 15.13
C ASP A 649 -20.59 5.53 15.95
N TYR A 650 -19.78 4.66 15.35
CA TYR A 650 -18.66 4.01 16.03
C TYR A 650 -17.60 5.01 16.48
N TRP A 651 -17.19 5.93 15.61
CA TRP A 651 -16.08 6.84 15.91
C TRP A 651 -16.48 7.89 16.94
N GLU A 652 -17.66 8.48 16.81
CA GLU A 652 -18.21 9.41 17.81
C GLU A 652 -18.33 8.73 19.18
N THR A 653 -18.89 7.52 19.20
CA THR A 653 -19.09 6.76 20.45
C THR A 653 -17.76 6.35 21.07
N ARG A 654 -16.84 5.83 20.26
CA ARG A 654 -15.52 5.42 20.72
C ARG A 654 -14.74 6.60 21.27
N GLU A 655 -14.72 7.74 20.58
CA GLU A 655 -14.07 8.95 21.08
C GLU A 655 -14.67 9.38 22.43
N TYR A 656 -15.99 9.31 22.56
CA TYR A 656 -16.65 9.61 23.82
C TYR A 656 -16.28 8.62 24.95
N ILE A 657 -16.22 7.32 24.67
CA ILE A 657 -15.78 6.29 25.64
C ILE A 657 -14.30 6.49 26.02
N GLU A 658 -13.43 6.88 25.07
CA GLU A 658 -12.04 7.20 25.33
C GLU A 658 -11.87 8.35 26.34
N ARG A 659 -12.83 9.30 26.39
CA ARG A 659 -12.83 10.34 27.42
C ARG A 659 -13.00 9.73 28.82
N PHE A 660 -13.83 8.70 29.00
CA PHE A 660 -13.91 7.97 30.28
C PHE A 660 -12.58 7.31 30.63
N ARG A 661 -11.90 6.70 29.64
CA ARG A 661 -10.59 6.07 29.85
C ARG A 661 -9.53 7.08 30.27
N SER A 662 -9.51 8.25 29.62
CA SER A 662 -8.59 9.35 29.93
C SER A 662 -8.77 9.93 31.35
N LYS A 663 -9.97 9.76 31.93
CA LYS A 663 -10.32 10.19 33.28
C LYS A 663 -10.20 9.06 34.32
N ASP A 664 -9.59 7.94 33.94
CA ASP A 664 -9.44 6.73 34.76
C ASP A 664 -10.78 6.17 35.29
N LEU A 665 -11.88 6.37 34.54
CA LEU A 665 -13.20 5.85 34.91
C LEU A 665 -13.45 4.44 34.36
N ILE A 666 -12.70 4.03 33.33
CA ILE A 666 -12.74 2.68 32.75
C ILE A 666 -11.33 2.18 32.46
N THR A 667 -11.18 0.86 32.43
CA THR A 667 -10.03 0.15 31.84
C THR A 667 -10.45 -0.43 30.48
N ALA A 668 -9.57 -0.39 29.49
CA ALA A 668 -9.74 -1.16 28.25
C ALA A 668 -9.20 -2.58 28.46
N LEU A 669 -10.06 -3.59 28.35
CA LEU A 669 -9.64 -5.00 28.34
C LEU A 669 -9.58 -5.50 26.88
N PRO A 670 -8.64 -6.41 26.55
CA PRO A 670 -8.56 -6.98 25.21
C PRO A 670 -9.84 -7.77 24.87
N LEU A 671 -10.12 -7.92 23.58
CA LEU A 671 -11.13 -8.87 23.12
C LEU A 671 -10.69 -10.31 23.47
N PRO A 672 -11.62 -11.23 23.74
CA PRO A 672 -11.28 -12.64 23.96
C PRO A 672 -10.58 -13.23 22.73
N GLU A 673 -9.66 -14.18 22.92
CA GLU A 673 -9.08 -14.93 21.81
C GLU A 673 -10.16 -15.77 21.12
N ILE A 674 -10.23 -15.69 19.79
CA ILE A 674 -11.33 -16.28 18.99
C ILE A 674 -10.91 -17.58 18.31
N ALA A 675 -9.61 -17.87 18.20
CA ALA A 675 -9.17 -19.18 17.76
C ALA A 675 -9.74 -20.22 18.73
N GLU A 676 -10.66 -21.05 18.25
CA GLU A 676 -10.90 -22.34 18.89
C GLU A 676 -9.52 -22.95 19.07
N LYS A 677 -9.11 -23.21 20.32
CA LYS A 677 -8.00 -24.12 20.55
C LYS A 677 -8.43 -25.43 19.91
N ALA A 678 -7.88 -25.71 18.72
CA ALA A 678 -8.15 -26.90 17.94
C ALA A 678 -7.98 -28.16 18.79
#